data_AF-A0A2V8IL78-F1
#
_entry.id   AF-A0A2V8IL78-F1
#
_cell.length_a   1.000
_cell.length_b   1.000
_cell.length_c   1.000
_cell.angle_alpha   90.00
_cell.angle_beta   90.00
_cell.angle_gamma   90.00
#
_symmetry.space_group_name_H-M   'P 1'
#
loop_
_entity.id
_entity.type
_entity.pdbx_description
1 polymer ?
#
loop_
_entity_poly.entity_id
_entity_poly.type
_entity_poly.pdbx_seq_one_letter_code
_entity_poly.pdbx_strand_id
1 'polypeptide(L)'
;MAWNTAAGANGTHILTAIARDEAGNTASASAVSVTVANVQTPIVTWPAPQKIVAGTALDSTQLNAAANTPGTFAYSPPPGTVLPSGLVQTLSVLFTPTDTAAFTTATASVTIDVVNIVPNTVGLTQTAATASIVAAGLTLGTVTQAPSATVPPGSVSSQSPSGGSEVAANAAVNLVVSSGPAPVLVPDVVGLTQNAATTAITNAGLTLGAVATATSATVPAGSVISQSPAAATQVASSSAVSLVVSSGPPQVAVPNVVGLTQTAASSAISGAGLKMGALTPASSTTVPSGSVISQTPAAGTQVASGTVVALVVSSGPLKVAVPNVVGFTQAAATTAITDSGLIVGTMTTSSSATVAAGLVISQSPAAATQVASGSAISLVVSSGAPQVAVPSVVGLTQAAATTAITNAGLVVGAVTTASSATVPPGSIISQNPVAGTAILVTSPVNLVVSSGPVVAPTAGAGAIGIKFLGSSGTPMGAAERAGVIEKPNWNNATGAVSSTAMPLLDESGASTSAAVMWTANNGWMSPIADQPGNARLMKGYLDTSSTSTTMVTVTGLAPRSYDVYLYADGDNRIYDRSAAYTISGAGITTTSINLTDPANSNFGTTFTRANDSNGNYVMFSITATGFTLSTTPTAASTATRRAPVNGIQIVPTAPPAPPAPPAPPAPPAPPAPPAPVLSSIGVKFVGTSAATMAADESAGVVPKTHWNNAAGGARSTPLALVDDAGATTTASVTWTANNGWMTPIADQAGNARLMKGYLDTSSTSVTTVTVAGLPPGAYDVYVYADGDNRVYTRTAAYRIIGTGVTTTTMNLTDPANTNFSGAFTQATDTAGIGNYVKFTINSDGFTLTATPGTSTNTGLRAPINAIQIVSVSR
;
A
#
# COMPACT_ATOMS: atom_id res chain seq x y z
N MET A 1 -58.77 161.41 -40.45
CA MET A 1 -58.03 160.31 -41.10
C MET A 1 -57.58 159.34 -40.01
N ALA A 2 -57.72 158.03 -40.21
CA ALA A 2 -57.18 157.01 -39.30
C ALA A 2 -55.83 156.49 -39.85
N TRP A 3 -54.77 156.49 -39.05
CA TRP A 3 -53.45 155.90 -39.39
C TRP A 3 -53.25 154.61 -38.58
N ASN A 4 -52.87 153.52 -39.25
CA ASN A 4 -52.72 152.19 -38.65
C ASN A 4 -51.22 151.87 -38.42
N THR A 5 -50.82 151.79 -37.16
CA THR A 5 -49.43 151.52 -36.76
C THR A 5 -48.96 150.09 -37.06
N ALA A 6 -49.86 149.12 -37.30
CA ALA A 6 -49.49 147.73 -37.60
C ALA A 6 -48.91 147.53 -39.02
N ALA A 7 -49.16 148.47 -39.94
CA ALA A 7 -48.61 148.45 -41.30
C ALA A 7 -47.64 149.62 -41.59
N GLY A 8 -47.42 150.50 -40.61
CA GLY A 8 -46.44 151.58 -40.71
C GLY A 8 -45.01 151.03 -40.65
N ALA A 9 -44.09 151.62 -41.43
CA ALA A 9 -42.68 151.28 -41.33
C ALA A 9 -42.15 151.55 -39.92
N ASN A 10 -41.27 150.68 -39.41
CA ASN A 10 -40.65 150.91 -38.10
C ASN A 10 -39.81 152.21 -38.13
N GLY A 11 -39.94 153.02 -37.08
CA GLY A 11 -39.30 154.34 -37.00
C GLY A 11 -40.23 155.43 -36.46
N THR A 12 -39.69 156.64 -36.31
CA THR A 12 -40.44 157.80 -35.81
C THR A 12 -41.14 158.51 -36.96
N HIS A 13 -42.45 158.64 -36.85
CA HIS A 13 -43.31 159.38 -37.78
C HIS A 13 -43.83 160.64 -37.10
N ILE A 14 -44.01 161.72 -37.84
CA ILE A 14 -44.57 162.98 -37.32
C ILE A 14 -45.95 163.19 -37.91
N LEU A 15 -46.94 163.40 -37.04
CA LEU A 15 -48.34 163.62 -37.40
C LEU A 15 -48.75 165.04 -37.01
N THR A 16 -49.35 165.77 -37.93
CA THR A 16 -49.87 167.13 -37.69
C THR A 16 -51.31 167.20 -38.16
N ALA A 17 -52.22 167.69 -37.31
CA ALA A 17 -53.62 167.91 -37.68
C ALA A 17 -53.78 169.32 -38.24
N ILE A 18 -54.43 169.44 -39.40
CA ILE A 18 -54.78 170.73 -40.03
C ILE A 18 -56.29 170.90 -39.95
N ALA A 19 -56.74 171.91 -39.20
CA ALA A 19 -58.15 172.31 -39.16
C ALA A 19 -58.39 173.41 -40.20
N ARG A 20 -59.52 173.35 -40.91
CA ARG A 20 -59.95 174.37 -41.88
C ARG A 20 -61.36 174.83 -41.51
N ASP A 21 -61.61 176.14 -41.49
CA ASP A 21 -62.95 176.68 -41.30
C ASP A 21 -63.74 176.76 -42.62
N GLU A 22 -65.02 177.13 -42.54
CA GLU A 22 -65.90 177.28 -43.73
C GLU A 22 -65.49 178.44 -44.65
N ALA A 23 -64.71 179.42 -44.15
CA ALA A 23 -64.14 180.49 -44.97
C ALA A 23 -62.86 180.05 -45.71
N GLY A 24 -62.36 178.84 -45.43
CA GLY A 24 -61.20 178.24 -46.08
C GLY A 24 -59.86 178.52 -45.39
N ASN A 25 -59.85 179.21 -44.25
CA ASN A 25 -58.63 179.46 -43.49
C ASN A 25 -58.19 178.17 -42.78
N THR A 26 -56.90 177.87 -42.80
CA THR A 26 -56.35 176.69 -42.11
C THR A 26 -55.47 177.07 -40.93
N ALA A 27 -55.64 176.38 -39.81
CA ALA A 27 -54.72 176.37 -38.68
C ALA A 27 -54.18 174.95 -38.48
N SER A 28 -52.86 174.81 -38.31
CA SER A 28 -52.24 173.53 -38.00
C SER A 28 -52.01 173.43 -36.49
N ALA A 29 -52.37 172.29 -35.91
CA ALA A 29 -51.97 171.94 -34.54
C ALA A 29 -50.45 171.72 -34.47
N SER A 30 -49.89 171.73 -33.26
CA SER A 30 -48.51 171.30 -33.07
C SER A 30 -48.35 169.83 -33.45
N ALA A 31 -47.23 169.49 -34.06
CA ALA A 31 -46.96 168.12 -34.50
C ALA A 31 -46.73 167.18 -33.31
N VAL A 32 -47.17 165.93 -33.43
CA VAL A 32 -46.92 164.85 -32.46
C VAL A 32 -46.06 163.78 -33.13
N SER A 33 -44.97 163.38 -32.47
CA SER A 33 -44.15 162.24 -32.92
C SER A 33 -44.72 160.93 -32.40
N VAL A 34 -44.89 159.95 -33.29
CA VAL A 34 -45.27 158.57 -32.95
C VAL A 34 -44.21 157.61 -33.50
N THR A 35 -43.63 156.78 -32.63
CA THR A 35 -42.67 155.75 -33.05
C THR A 35 -43.38 154.41 -33.20
N VAL A 36 -43.26 153.79 -34.38
CA VAL A 36 -43.77 152.43 -34.66
C VAL A 36 -42.61 151.45 -34.54
N ALA A 37 -42.81 150.33 -33.82
CA ALA A 37 -41.79 149.30 -33.60
C ALA A 37 -42.42 147.89 -33.59
N ASN A 38 -42.63 147.32 -34.77
CA ASN A 38 -43.22 146.01 -35.03
C ASN A 38 -42.15 144.94 -35.31
N VAL A 39 -41.18 144.75 -34.41
CA VAL A 39 -40.11 143.73 -34.57
C VAL A 39 -40.62 142.37 -34.08
N GLN A 40 -40.40 141.30 -34.85
CA GLN A 40 -40.83 139.93 -34.53
C GLN A 40 -39.68 139.06 -33.99
N THR A 41 -39.99 137.98 -33.27
CA THR A 41 -38.97 136.99 -32.85
C THR A 41 -39.06 135.76 -33.76
N PRO A 42 -37.95 135.33 -34.40
CA PRO A 42 -37.89 134.11 -35.19
C PRO A 42 -38.21 132.85 -34.37
N ILE A 43 -38.78 131.83 -35.02
CA ILE A 43 -39.00 130.50 -34.44
C ILE A 43 -37.81 129.62 -34.81
N VAL A 44 -37.04 129.20 -33.81
CA VAL A 44 -35.92 128.25 -33.96
C VAL A 44 -36.37 126.86 -33.50
N THR A 45 -36.24 125.86 -34.37
CA THR A 45 -36.56 124.45 -34.08
C THR A 45 -35.28 123.63 -34.10
N TRP A 46 -35.06 122.79 -33.08
CA TRP A 46 -33.87 121.94 -32.99
C TRP A 46 -34.26 120.54 -32.51
N PRO A 47 -34.10 119.49 -33.35
CA PRO A 47 -34.30 118.11 -32.92
C PRO A 47 -33.36 117.73 -31.77
N ALA A 48 -33.85 116.90 -30.85
CA ALA A 48 -32.99 116.34 -29.80
C ALA A 48 -31.92 115.44 -30.47
N PRO A 49 -30.62 115.69 -30.23
CA PRO A 49 -29.56 114.90 -30.83
C PRO A 49 -29.53 113.49 -30.24
N GLN A 50 -29.15 112.50 -31.06
CA GLN A 50 -28.83 111.18 -30.53
C GLN A 50 -27.59 111.24 -29.64
N LYS A 51 -27.53 110.35 -28.65
CA LYS A 51 -26.34 110.17 -27.81
C LYS A 51 -25.10 109.89 -28.68
N ILE A 52 -23.95 110.31 -28.21
CA ILE A 52 -22.66 110.06 -28.84
C ILE A 52 -21.71 109.35 -27.87
N VAL A 53 -20.69 108.71 -28.41
CA VAL A 53 -19.62 108.11 -27.61
C VAL A 53 -18.58 109.18 -27.28
N ALA A 54 -18.05 109.17 -26.05
CA ALA A 54 -16.98 110.06 -25.63
C ALA A 54 -15.81 110.05 -26.63
N GLY A 55 -15.31 111.24 -26.98
CA GLY A 55 -14.32 111.42 -28.05
C GLY A 55 -14.91 111.82 -29.40
N THR A 56 -16.23 111.70 -29.60
CA THR A 56 -16.91 112.15 -30.83
C THR A 56 -17.04 113.68 -30.81
N ALA A 57 -16.54 114.34 -31.86
CA ALA A 57 -16.68 115.78 -32.04
C ALA A 57 -18.10 116.15 -32.51
N LEU A 58 -18.64 117.26 -32.04
CA LEU A 58 -19.93 117.77 -32.50
C LEU A 58 -19.85 118.18 -33.97
N ASP A 59 -20.79 117.71 -34.78
CA ASP A 59 -20.89 118.01 -36.20
C ASP A 59 -22.32 118.43 -36.60
N SER A 60 -22.58 118.55 -37.90
CA SER A 60 -23.88 118.93 -38.44
C SER A 60 -25.01 117.93 -38.14
N THR A 61 -24.71 116.75 -37.60
CA THR A 61 -25.72 115.77 -37.15
C THR A 61 -26.34 116.21 -35.83
N GLN A 62 -25.54 116.73 -34.89
CA GLN A 62 -26.04 117.26 -33.62
C GLN A 62 -26.37 118.75 -33.71
N LEU A 63 -25.61 119.51 -34.50
CA LEU A 63 -25.72 120.97 -34.65
C LEU A 63 -26.55 121.34 -35.89
N ASN A 64 -27.85 121.04 -35.85
CA ASN A 64 -28.78 121.11 -36.99
C ASN A 64 -30.05 121.92 -36.74
N ALA A 65 -29.98 122.93 -35.86
CA ALA A 65 -31.09 123.86 -35.66
C ALA A 65 -31.53 124.53 -36.97
N ALA A 66 -32.84 124.75 -37.12
CA ALA A 66 -33.46 125.41 -38.26
C ALA A 66 -34.33 126.59 -37.79
N ALA A 67 -34.54 127.58 -38.66
CA ALA A 67 -35.34 128.77 -38.36
C ALA A 67 -36.33 129.04 -39.48
N ASN A 68 -37.44 129.71 -39.16
CA ASN A 68 -38.48 130.06 -40.14
C ASN A 68 -38.15 131.29 -41.01
N THR A 69 -37.01 131.94 -40.78
CA THR A 69 -36.52 133.09 -41.56
C THR A 69 -35.04 132.92 -41.91
N PRO A 70 -34.52 133.57 -42.98
CA PRO A 70 -33.09 133.53 -43.31
C PRO A 70 -32.21 134.19 -42.25
N GLY A 71 -31.06 133.58 -41.95
CA GLY A 71 -30.09 134.09 -40.98
C GLY A 71 -28.93 133.12 -40.73
N THR A 72 -28.14 133.39 -39.70
CA THR A 72 -26.96 132.58 -39.32
C THR A 72 -27.10 131.99 -37.93
N PHE A 73 -26.62 130.75 -37.74
CA PHE A 73 -26.57 130.07 -36.44
C PHE A 73 -25.17 130.11 -35.84
N ALA A 74 -25.08 130.48 -34.56
CA ALA A 74 -23.88 130.35 -33.74
C ALA A 74 -24.13 129.33 -32.63
N TYR A 75 -23.52 128.15 -32.73
CA TYR A 75 -23.64 127.07 -31.74
C TYR A 75 -22.64 127.22 -30.60
N SER A 76 -23.08 126.90 -29.39
CA SER A 76 -22.25 126.77 -28.20
C SER A 76 -22.57 125.45 -27.51
N PRO A 77 -21.62 124.49 -27.47
CA PRO A 77 -20.27 124.58 -28.07
C PRO A 77 -20.24 124.59 -29.61
N PRO A 78 -19.19 125.15 -30.23
CA PRO A 78 -19.08 125.23 -31.70
C PRO A 78 -18.81 123.86 -32.33
N PRO A 79 -19.06 123.70 -33.65
CA PRO A 79 -18.68 122.50 -34.40
C PRO A 79 -17.21 122.13 -34.20
N GLY A 80 -16.92 120.84 -34.08
CA GLY A 80 -15.59 120.30 -33.77
C GLY A 80 -15.30 120.14 -32.28
N THR A 81 -16.15 120.63 -31.38
CA THR A 81 -15.97 120.43 -29.93
C THR A 81 -16.18 118.97 -29.56
N VAL A 82 -15.22 118.36 -28.86
CA VAL A 82 -15.40 117.06 -28.20
C VAL A 82 -15.92 117.31 -26.79
N LEU A 83 -17.14 116.86 -26.52
CA LEU A 83 -17.75 116.98 -25.20
C LEU A 83 -17.10 115.99 -24.21
N PRO A 84 -16.93 116.36 -22.93
CA PRO A 84 -16.59 115.40 -21.90
C PRO A 84 -17.70 114.34 -21.78
N SER A 85 -17.38 113.16 -21.27
CA SER A 85 -18.39 112.14 -20.96
C SER A 85 -19.38 112.66 -19.90
N GLY A 86 -20.68 112.51 -20.14
CA GLY A 86 -21.73 113.03 -19.26
C GLY A 86 -23.11 112.98 -19.91
N LEU A 87 -24.14 112.77 -19.09
CA LEU A 87 -25.54 112.76 -19.54
C LEU A 87 -26.13 114.17 -19.47
N VAL A 88 -27.11 114.44 -20.34
CA VAL A 88 -27.92 115.66 -20.36
C VAL A 88 -27.07 116.94 -20.50
N GLN A 89 -26.03 116.89 -21.33
CA GLN A 89 -25.18 118.06 -21.58
C GLN A 89 -25.89 119.06 -22.50
N THR A 90 -25.95 120.33 -22.10
CA THR A 90 -26.68 121.37 -22.83
C THR A 90 -25.90 121.87 -24.04
N LEU A 91 -26.53 121.80 -25.21
CA LEU A 91 -26.13 122.52 -26.42
C LEU A 91 -27.06 123.71 -26.59
N SER A 92 -26.51 124.86 -26.97
CA SER A 92 -27.26 126.10 -27.18
C SER A 92 -26.93 126.70 -28.54
N VAL A 93 -27.88 127.43 -29.12
CA VAL A 93 -27.69 128.12 -30.40
C VAL A 93 -28.27 129.53 -30.30
N LEU A 94 -27.54 130.50 -30.84
CA LEU A 94 -28.00 131.85 -31.08
C LEU A 94 -28.25 132.03 -32.59
N PHE A 95 -29.47 132.33 -32.97
CA PHE A 95 -29.86 132.62 -34.34
C PHE A 95 -29.93 134.14 -34.55
N THR A 96 -29.20 134.63 -35.56
CA THR A 96 -29.20 136.03 -35.99
C THR A 96 -29.86 136.16 -37.36
N PRO A 97 -31.07 136.74 -37.46
CA PRO A 97 -31.75 136.96 -38.73
C PRO A 97 -30.95 137.88 -39.66
N THR A 98 -31.06 137.68 -40.97
CA THR A 98 -30.46 138.60 -41.96
C THR A 98 -31.13 139.97 -41.93
N ASP A 99 -32.44 140.02 -41.69
CA ASP A 99 -33.21 141.26 -41.51
C ASP A 99 -33.35 141.60 -40.03
N THR A 100 -32.33 142.26 -39.49
CA THR A 100 -32.28 142.68 -38.08
C THR A 100 -33.17 143.89 -37.77
N ALA A 101 -33.79 144.50 -38.78
CA ALA A 101 -34.77 145.56 -38.57
C ALA A 101 -36.18 144.99 -38.36
N ALA A 102 -36.49 143.86 -39.02
CA ALA A 102 -37.76 143.15 -38.87
C ALA A 102 -37.75 142.11 -37.74
N PHE A 103 -36.60 141.52 -37.41
CA PHE A 103 -36.50 140.44 -36.43
C PHE A 103 -35.45 140.65 -35.34
N THR A 104 -35.78 140.26 -34.10
CA THR A 104 -34.82 140.13 -32.99
C THR A 104 -34.05 138.80 -33.09
N THR A 105 -32.94 138.67 -32.37
CA THR A 105 -32.23 137.40 -32.23
C THR A 105 -33.02 136.40 -31.40
N ALA A 106 -32.92 135.10 -31.69
CA ALA A 106 -33.59 134.03 -30.95
C ALA A 106 -32.58 132.97 -30.46
N THR A 107 -32.86 132.35 -29.31
CA THR A 107 -32.04 131.27 -28.75
C THR A 107 -32.83 129.97 -28.59
N ALA A 108 -32.17 128.84 -28.81
CA ALA A 108 -32.72 127.51 -28.50
C ALA A 108 -31.66 126.64 -27.83
N SER A 109 -32.11 125.62 -27.10
CA SER A 109 -31.22 124.64 -26.45
C SER A 109 -31.77 123.23 -26.53
N VAL A 110 -30.88 122.26 -26.67
CA VAL A 110 -31.16 120.81 -26.59
C VAL A 110 -30.14 120.15 -25.66
N THR A 111 -30.40 118.93 -25.21
CA THR A 111 -29.45 118.17 -24.40
C THR A 111 -28.94 116.96 -25.17
N ILE A 112 -27.69 116.57 -24.92
CA ILE A 112 -27.04 115.40 -25.51
C ILE A 112 -26.40 114.52 -24.44
N ASP A 113 -26.51 113.21 -24.60
CA ASP A 113 -25.82 112.24 -23.75
C ASP A 113 -24.50 111.83 -24.40
N VAL A 114 -23.42 111.83 -23.62
CA VAL A 114 -22.09 111.36 -24.02
C VAL A 114 -21.70 110.19 -23.13
N VAL A 115 -21.74 108.99 -23.71
CA VAL A 115 -21.53 107.71 -23.00
C VAL A 115 -20.11 107.16 -23.22
N ASN A 116 -19.64 106.32 -22.30
CA ASN A 116 -18.37 105.60 -22.43
C ASN A 116 -18.62 104.15 -22.84
N ILE A 117 -17.66 103.56 -23.56
CA ILE A 117 -17.68 102.14 -23.92
C ILE A 117 -16.87 101.35 -22.89
N VAL A 118 -17.48 100.32 -22.31
CA VAL A 118 -16.79 99.41 -21.40
C VAL A 118 -15.72 98.62 -22.17
N PRO A 119 -14.44 98.66 -21.79
CA PRO A 119 -13.41 97.86 -22.44
C PRO A 119 -13.60 96.36 -22.14
N ASN A 120 -13.12 95.50 -23.05
CA ASN A 120 -13.05 94.06 -22.78
C ASN A 120 -11.78 93.73 -21.99
N THR A 121 -11.96 93.32 -20.74
CA THR A 121 -10.91 92.99 -19.78
C THR A 121 -10.75 91.49 -19.53
N VAL A 122 -11.65 90.66 -20.06
CA VAL A 122 -11.58 89.20 -19.91
C VAL A 122 -10.28 88.68 -20.52
N GLY A 123 -9.54 87.88 -19.74
CA GLY A 123 -8.21 87.35 -20.12
C GLY A 123 -7.02 88.26 -19.81
N LEU A 124 -7.24 89.53 -19.45
CA LEU A 124 -6.16 90.40 -18.98
C LEU A 124 -5.79 90.05 -17.52
N THR A 125 -4.56 90.39 -17.12
CA THR A 125 -4.19 90.41 -15.70
C THR A 125 -5.02 91.47 -14.97
N GLN A 126 -5.28 91.29 -13.67
CA GLN A 126 -6.02 92.28 -12.88
C GLN A 126 -5.46 93.70 -13.05
N THR A 127 -4.12 93.85 -13.02
CA THR A 127 -3.45 95.14 -13.19
C THR A 127 -3.73 95.76 -14.57
N ALA A 128 -3.64 94.98 -15.65
CA ALA A 128 -3.91 95.47 -17.00
C ALA A 128 -5.40 95.80 -17.22
N ALA A 129 -6.30 94.99 -16.65
CA ALA A 129 -7.74 95.25 -16.65
C ALA A 129 -8.08 96.56 -15.94
N THR A 130 -7.52 96.80 -14.74
CA THR A 130 -7.70 98.05 -14.00
C THR A 130 -7.21 99.25 -14.82
N ALA A 131 -6.03 99.16 -15.44
CA ALA A 131 -5.51 100.23 -16.29
C ALA A 131 -6.43 100.53 -17.48
N SER A 132 -6.97 99.49 -18.13
CA SER A 132 -7.88 99.64 -19.27
C SER A 132 -9.21 100.29 -18.86
N ILE A 133 -9.76 99.96 -17.69
CA ILE A 133 -11.01 100.53 -17.17
C ILE A 133 -10.83 102.02 -16.88
N VAL A 134 -9.74 102.38 -16.18
CA VAL A 134 -9.46 103.77 -15.82
C VAL A 134 -9.20 104.62 -17.08
N ALA A 135 -8.47 104.08 -18.06
CA ALA A 135 -8.23 104.76 -19.33
C ALA A 135 -9.51 105.04 -20.13
N ALA A 136 -10.56 104.23 -19.95
CA ALA A 136 -11.87 104.42 -20.57
C ALA A 136 -12.78 105.41 -19.80
N GLY A 137 -12.28 106.10 -18.78
CA GLY A 137 -13.07 107.04 -17.95
C GLY A 137 -14.10 106.35 -17.06
N LEU A 138 -13.86 105.07 -16.72
CA LEU A 138 -14.69 104.25 -15.85
C LEU A 138 -13.96 103.97 -14.52
N THR A 139 -14.68 103.45 -13.53
CA THR A 139 -14.10 103.11 -12.23
C THR A 139 -14.01 101.59 -12.04
N LEU A 140 -12.96 101.12 -11.35
CA LEU A 140 -12.89 99.72 -10.94
C LEU A 140 -13.92 99.46 -9.84
N GLY A 141 -14.81 98.50 -10.07
CA GLY A 141 -15.79 98.05 -9.10
C GLY A 141 -15.24 97.00 -8.14
N THR A 142 -16.08 96.06 -7.71
CA THR A 142 -15.67 94.95 -6.84
C THR A 142 -14.80 93.96 -7.59
N VAL A 143 -13.73 93.48 -6.94
CA VAL A 143 -12.89 92.39 -7.43
C VAL A 143 -13.11 91.18 -6.54
N THR A 144 -13.68 90.11 -7.09
CA THR A 144 -13.84 88.82 -6.40
C THR A 144 -12.94 87.78 -7.04
N GLN A 145 -12.64 86.70 -6.31
CA GLN A 145 -11.91 85.56 -6.85
C GLN A 145 -12.82 84.35 -6.99
N ALA A 146 -12.69 83.60 -8.08
CA ALA A 146 -13.38 82.34 -8.29
C ALA A 146 -12.48 81.33 -9.03
N PRO A 147 -12.64 80.01 -8.79
CA PRO A 147 -11.92 79.00 -9.53
C PRO A 147 -12.24 79.03 -11.02
N SER A 148 -11.23 78.87 -11.86
CA SER A 148 -11.38 78.68 -13.31
C SER A 148 -10.33 77.72 -13.83
N ALA A 149 -10.77 76.70 -14.59
CA ALA A 149 -9.89 75.73 -15.22
C ALA A 149 -9.26 76.25 -16.52
N THR A 150 -9.83 77.29 -17.13
CA THR A 150 -9.45 77.79 -18.46
C THR A 150 -8.77 79.15 -18.44
N VAL A 151 -8.90 79.89 -17.33
CA VAL A 151 -8.32 81.24 -17.18
C VAL A 151 -7.14 81.16 -16.20
N PRO A 152 -5.93 81.60 -16.60
CA PRO A 152 -4.76 81.58 -15.72
C PRO A 152 -5.01 82.31 -14.39
N PRO A 153 -4.46 81.81 -13.26
CA PRO A 153 -4.55 82.50 -11.98
C PRO A 153 -4.10 83.97 -12.08
N GLY A 154 -4.85 84.87 -11.46
CA GLY A 154 -4.58 86.33 -11.49
C GLY A 154 -5.09 87.07 -12.74
N SER A 155 -5.71 86.36 -13.69
CA SER A 155 -6.37 86.96 -14.86
C SER A 155 -7.88 87.06 -14.67
N VAL A 156 -8.51 88.05 -15.30
CA VAL A 156 -9.96 88.29 -15.23
C VAL A 156 -10.70 87.15 -15.96
N SER A 157 -11.53 86.42 -15.24
CA SER A 157 -12.38 85.35 -15.76
C SER A 157 -13.74 85.85 -16.24
N SER A 158 -14.27 86.90 -15.62
CA SER A 158 -15.48 87.59 -16.09
C SER A 158 -15.50 89.04 -15.63
N GLN A 159 -16.32 89.85 -16.30
CA GLN A 159 -16.54 91.25 -15.95
C GLN A 159 -18.03 91.59 -16.01
N SER A 160 -18.44 92.64 -15.28
CA SER A 160 -19.76 93.24 -15.39
C SER A 160 -19.70 94.75 -15.20
N PRO A 161 -20.21 95.58 -16.13
CA PRO A 161 -20.86 95.20 -17.39
C PRO A 161 -19.92 94.53 -18.42
N SER A 162 -20.48 93.84 -19.42
CA SER A 162 -19.69 93.18 -20.48
C SER A 162 -19.00 94.19 -21.39
N GLY A 163 -17.85 93.81 -21.96
CA GLY A 163 -17.12 94.64 -22.91
C GLY A 163 -17.99 95.05 -24.10
N GLY A 164 -17.85 96.30 -24.55
CA GLY A 164 -18.67 96.91 -25.60
C GLY A 164 -19.96 97.56 -25.10
N SER A 165 -20.35 97.38 -23.84
CA SER A 165 -21.54 98.04 -23.28
C SER A 165 -21.36 99.56 -23.18
N GLU A 166 -22.42 100.31 -23.45
CA GLU A 166 -22.45 101.76 -23.21
C GLU A 166 -22.89 102.05 -21.79
N VAL A 167 -22.12 102.88 -21.08
CA VAL A 167 -22.38 103.25 -19.69
C VAL A 167 -22.19 104.74 -19.47
N ALA A 168 -22.80 105.26 -18.39
CA ALA A 168 -22.55 106.61 -17.94
C ALA A 168 -21.09 106.79 -17.48
N ALA A 169 -20.61 108.04 -17.47
CA ALA A 169 -19.29 108.38 -16.96
C ALA A 169 -19.09 107.86 -15.53
N ASN A 170 -17.88 107.38 -15.22
CA ASN A 170 -17.50 106.82 -13.91
C ASN A 170 -18.25 105.55 -13.48
N ALA A 171 -19.04 104.91 -14.35
CA ALA A 171 -19.69 103.65 -14.02
C ALA A 171 -18.64 102.60 -13.59
N ALA A 172 -19.01 101.79 -12.60
CA ALA A 172 -18.14 100.76 -12.04
C ALA A 172 -18.13 99.49 -12.90
N VAL A 173 -16.95 98.92 -13.13
CA VAL A 173 -16.77 97.61 -13.78
C VAL A 173 -16.26 96.61 -12.74
N ASN A 174 -17.12 95.67 -12.33
CA ASN A 174 -16.79 94.58 -11.42
C ASN A 174 -16.03 93.48 -12.16
N LEU A 175 -15.03 92.89 -11.51
CA LEU A 175 -14.20 91.83 -12.07
C LEU A 175 -14.28 90.57 -11.20
N VAL A 176 -14.35 89.41 -11.85
CA VAL A 176 -14.02 88.13 -11.22
C VAL A 176 -12.65 87.71 -11.73
N VAL A 177 -11.70 87.49 -10.82
CA VAL A 177 -10.34 87.06 -11.12
C VAL A 177 -10.22 85.55 -10.86
N SER A 178 -9.54 84.85 -11.77
CA SER A 178 -9.29 83.42 -11.61
C SER A 178 -8.36 83.16 -10.43
N SER A 179 -8.75 82.25 -9.53
CA SER A 179 -7.86 81.67 -8.52
C SER A 179 -7.13 80.41 -9.01
N GLY A 180 -7.24 80.07 -10.30
CA GLY A 180 -6.81 78.78 -10.87
C GLY A 180 -7.87 77.68 -10.77
N PRO A 181 -7.55 76.44 -11.19
CA PRO A 181 -8.46 75.30 -11.07
C PRO A 181 -8.89 75.06 -9.61
N ALA A 182 -10.07 74.47 -9.41
CA ALA A 182 -10.54 74.12 -8.08
C ALA A 182 -9.56 73.11 -7.41
N PRO A 183 -9.28 73.25 -6.10
CA PRO A 183 -8.45 72.29 -5.38
C PRO A 183 -9.15 70.92 -5.33
N VAL A 184 -8.35 69.85 -5.38
CA VAL A 184 -8.82 68.46 -5.27
C VAL A 184 -8.45 67.89 -3.91
N LEU A 185 -9.26 66.96 -3.41
CA LEU A 185 -8.99 66.26 -2.15
C LEU A 185 -8.06 65.08 -2.41
N VAL A 186 -7.02 64.94 -1.57
CA VAL A 186 -6.17 63.75 -1.60
C VAL A 186 -6.98 62.53 -1.13
N PRO A 187 -7.08 61.45 -1.93
CA PRO A 187 -7.80 60.24 -1.54
C PRO A 187 -7.08 59.49 -0.41
N ASP A 188 -7.83 58.70 0.37
CA ASP A 188 -7.23 57.75 1.31
C ASP A 188 -6.81 56.47 0.57
N VAL A 189 -5.51 56.23 0.53
CA VAL A 189 -4.90 55.08 -0.15
C VAL A 189 -4.12 54.19 0.81
N VAL A 190 -4.13 54.47 2.11
CA VAL A 190 -3.48 53.63 3.12
C VAL A 190 -4.16 52.25 3.16
N GLY A 191 -3.37 51.18 3.18
CA GLY A 191 -3.84 49.80 3.14
C GLY A 191 -4.16 49.26 1.74
N LEU A 192 -4.38 50.12 0.74
CA LEU A 192 -4.54 49.69 -0.65
C LEU A 192 -3.22 49.13 -1.21
N THR A 193 -3.30 48.31 -2.25
CA THR A 193 -2.13 47.91 -3.04
C THR A 193 -1.55 49.13 -3.77
N GLN A 194 -0.25 49.14 -4.04
CA GLN A 194 0.39 50.25 -4.78
C GLN A 194 -0.33 50.57 -6.09
N ASN A 195 -0.82 49.55 -6.82
CA ASN A 195 -1.54 49.77 -8.08
C ASN A 195 -2.93 50.41 -7.86
N ALA A 196 -3.68 49.94 -6.86
CA ALA A 196 -4.98 50.52 -6.51
C ALA A 196 -4.83 51.96 -5.97
N ALA A 197 -3.79 52.21 -5.15
CA ALA A 197 -3.42 53.54 -4.69
C ALA A 197 -3.08 54.48 -5.86
N THR A 198 -2.27 54.00 -6.82
CA THR A 198 -1.93 54.77 -8.04
C THR A 198 -3.18 55.14 -8.81
N THR A 199 -4.09 54.17 -9.01
CA THR A 199 -5.36 54.40 -9.72
C THR A 199 -6.23 55.43 -9.00
N ALA A 200 -6.35 55.32 -7.68
CA ALA A 200 -7.13 56.26 -6.87
C ALA A 200 -6.55 57.68 -6.94
N ILE A 201 -5.23 57.83 -6.89
CA ILE A 201 -4.53 59.12 -7.01
C ILE A 201 -4.78 59.72 -8.41
N THR A 202 -4.60 58.95 -9.47
CA THR A 202 -4.80 59.45 -10.84
C THR A 202 -6.27 59.81 -11.11
N ASN A 203 -7.22 59.04 -10.60
CA ASN A 203 -8.66 59.33 -10.73
C ASN A 203 -9.07 60.61 -9.99
N ALA A 204 -8.35 60.98 -8.92
CA ALA A 204 -8.55 62.23 -8.19
C ALA A 204 -7.92 63.46 -8.88
N GLY A 205 -7.32 63.30 -10.08
CA GLY A 205 -6.64 64.38 -10.79
C GLY A 205 -5.28 64.76 -10.16
N LEU A 206 -4.68 63.85 -9.41
CA LEU A 206 -3.37 63.98 -8.77
C LEU A 206 -2.33 63.10 -9.48
N THR A 207 -1.05 63.31 -9.17
CA THR A 207 0.05 62.51 -9.72
C THR A 207 0.69 61.63 -8.64
N LEU A 208 1.21 60.47 -9.03
CA LEU A 208 1.97 59.63 -8.12
C LEU A 208 3.34 60.27 -7.84
N GLY A 209 3.66 60.46 -6.56
CA GLY A 209 4.94 61.00 -6.10
C GLY A 209 6.00 59.90 -5.88
N ALA A 210 6.94 60.16 -4.96
CA ALA A 210 7.98 59.21 -4.62
C ALA A 210 7.40 57.97 -3.92
N VAL A 211 7.85 56.78 -4.32
CA VAL A 211 7.49 55.52 -3.67
C VAL A 211 8.71 54.99 -2.91
N ALA A 212 8.63 54.98 -1.59
CA ALA A 212 9.62 54.37 -0.70
C ALA A 212 9.13 53.03 -0.18
N THR A 213 10.04 52.14 0.23
CA THR A 213 9.69 50.86 0.85
C THR A 213 10.11 50.82 2.31
N ALA A 214 9.27 50.27 3.19
CA ALA A 214 9.61 50.01 4.60
C ALA A 214 9.11 48.63 5.03
N THR A 215 9.71 48.02 6.05
CA THR A 215 9.20 46.77 6.64
C THR A 215 8.00 47.07 7.54
N SER A 216 6.99 46.21 7.53
CA SER A 216 5.85 46.30 8.44
C SER A 216 5.37 44.91 8.85
N ALA A 217 5.15 44.73 10.16
CA ALA A 217 4.62 43.49 10.71
C ALA A 217 3.09 43.36 10.53
N THR A 218 2.39 44.47 10.27
CA THR A 218 0.92 44.54 10.24
C THR A 218 0.35 44.89 8.87
N VAL A 219 1.15 45.49 7.98
CA VAL A 219 0.72 45.86 6.63
C VAL A 219 1.27 44.84 5.62
N PRO A 220 0.41 44.16 4.83
CA PRO A 220 0.84 43.19 3.83
C PRO A 220 1.86 43.76 2.83
N ALA A 221 2.80 42.94 2.37
CA ALA A 221 3.76 43.34 1.35
C ALA A 221 3.05 43.82 0.07
N GLY A 222 3.48 44.96 -0.48
CA GLY A 222 2.87 45.60 -1.64
C GLY A 222 1.71 46.56 -1.33
N SER A 223 1.27 46.65 -0.06
CA SER A 223 0.27 47.63 0.38
C SER A 223 0.90 48.90 0.95
N VAL A 224 0.19 50.03 0.83
CA VAL A 224 0.62 51.33 1.34
C VAL A 224 0.56 51.36 2.87
N ILE A 225 1.70 51.65 3.50
CA ILE A 225 1.84 51.93 4.94
C ILE A 225 1.39 53.35 5.26
N SER A 226 1.84 54.31 4.47
CA SER A 226 1.51 55.73 4.65
C SER A 226 1.57 56.48 3.33
N GLN A 227 0.89 57.62 3.31
CA GLN A 227 0.86 58.56 2.18
C GLN A 227 1.22 59.97 2.64
N SER A 228 1.71 60.79 1.72
CA SER A 228 1.91 62.23 1.93
C SER A 228 1.61 63.01 0.65
N PRO A 229 0.72 64.02 0.66
CA PRO A 229 -0.04 64.52 1.82
C PRO A 229 -1.08 63.52 2.38
N ALA A 230 -1.56 63.79 3.60
CA ALA A 230 -2.56 62.94 4.25
C ALA A 230 -3.92 63.00 3.53
N ALA A 231 -4.74 61.95 3.70
CA ALA A 231 -6.08 61.89 3.14
C ALA A 231 -6.92 63.13 3.49
N ALA A 232 -7.82 63.52 2.59
CA ALA A 232 -8.67 64.71 2.67
C ALA A 232 -7.94 66.08 2.69
N THR A 233 -6.61 66.12 2.55
CA THR A 233 -5.89 67.38 2.33
C THR A 233 -6.31 68.00 1.01
N GLN A 234 -6.62 69.31 0.99
CA GLN A 234 -6.86 70.04 -0.26
C GLN A 234 -5.54 70.45 -0.89
N VAL A 235 -5.34 70.09 -2.15
CA VAL A 235 -4.13 70.43 -2.92
C VAL A 235 -4.50 70.93 -4.30
N ALA A 236 -3.57 71.61 -4.96
CA ALA A 236 -3.75 71.99 -6.35
C ALA A 236 -3.88 70.74 -7.23
N SER A 237 -4.67 70.83 -8.30
CA SER A 237 -4.73 69.77 -9.32
C SER A 237 -3.32 69.41 -9.80
N SER A 238 -3.08 68.13 -10.11
CA SER A 238 -1.78 67.56 -10.49
C SER A 238 -0.70 67.51 -9.40
N SER A 239 -1.00 67.89 -8.15
CA SER A 239 -0.05 67.72 -7.03
C SER A 239 0.35 66.25 -6.84
N ALA A 240 1.59 66.01 -6.40
CA ALA A 240 2.12 64.67 -6.20
C ALA A 240 1.75 64.09 -4.83
N VAL A 241 1.37 62.81 -4.78
CA VAL A 241 1.14 62.05 -3.54
C VAL A 241 2.19 60.94 -3.42
N SER A 242 3.10 61.08 -2.47
CA SER A 242 4.16 60.10 -2.19
C SER A 242 3.65 58.98 -1.29
N LEU A 243 4.18 57.76 -1.48
CA LEU A 243 3.75 56.55 -0.78
C LEU A 243 4.94 55.88 -0.07
N VAL A 244 4.69 55.32 1.11
CA VAL A 244 5.55 54.31 1.72
C VAL A 244 4.83 52.97 1.60
N VAL A 245 5.43 52.01 0.88
CA VAL A 245 4.87 50.69 0.61
C VAL A 245 5.53 49.64 1.51
N SER A 246 4.74 48.71 2.01
CA SER A 246 5.25 47.61 2.83
C SER A 246 6.05 46.61 2.01
N SER A 247 7.21 46.25 2.54
CA SER A 247 8.02 45.11 2.08
C SER A 247 7.72 43.84 2.88
N GLY A 248 6.70 43.87 3.76
CA GLY A 248 6.35 42.78 4.67
C GLY A 248 7.13 42.82 5.99
N PRO A 249 6.94 41.81 6.86
CA PRO A 249 7.63 41.74 8.16
C PRO A 249 9.15 41.58 7.98
N PRO A 250 9.95 42.03 8.97
CA PRO A 250 11.40 41.89 8.92
C PRO A 250 11.80 40.42 8.73
N GLN A 251 12.63 40.18 7.72
CA GLN A 251 13.15 38.86 7.38
C GLN A 251 14.44 38.57 8.17
N VAL A 252 14.61 37.33 8.59
CA VAL A 252 15.84 36.81 9.19
C VAL A 252 16.28 35.56 8.44
N ALA A 253 17.59 35.34 8.35
CA ALA A 253 18.14 34.15 7.74
C ALA A 253 18.00 32.96 8.71
N VAL A 254 17.47 31.83 8.23
CA VAL A 254 17.43 30.60 9.02
C VAL A 254 18.85 30.10 9.28
N PRO A 255 19.29 29.90 10.54
CA PRO A 255 20.64 29.42 10.86
C PRO A 255 20.82 27.96 10.42
N ASN A 256 22.06 27.55 10.14
CA ASN A 256 22.38 26.14 9.95
C ASN A 256 22.56 25.44 11.30
N VAL A 257 21.66 24.52 11.61
CA VAL A 257 21.68 23.71 12.84
C VAL A 257 21.88 22.23 12.58
N VAL A 258 22.04 21.81 11.31
CA VAL A 258 22.35 20.42 10.95
C VAL A 258 23.68 20.01 11.57
N GLY A 259 23.70 18.82 12.20
CA GLY A 259 24.86 18.30 12.92
C GLY A 259 25.05 18.84 14.34
N LEU A 260 24.33 19.89 14.75
CA LEU A 260 24.34 20.35 16.14
C LEU A 260 23.49 19.43 17.04
N THR A 261 23.77 19.45 18.33
CA THR A 261 22.86 18.86 19.32
C THR A 261 21.53 19.61 19.34
N GLN A 262 20.44 18.94 19.69
CA GLN A 262 19.12 19.58 19.81
C GLN A 262 19.15 20.85 20.68
N THR A 263 19.90 20.83 21.79
CA THR A 263 20.06 22.00 22.67
C THR A 263 20.77 23.16 21.97
N ALA A 264 21.88 22.89 21.27
CA ALA A 264 22.61 23.94 20.53
C ALA A 264 21.80 24.47 19.35
N ALA A 265 21.06 23.60 18.65
CA ALA A 265 20.14 23.98 17.59
C ALA A 265 19.03 24.91 18.11
N SER A 266 18.43 24.58 19.26
CA SER A 266 17.43 25.42 19.93
C SER A 266 17.98 26.82 20.22
N SER A 267 19.20 26.92 20.77
CA SER A 267 19.84 28.21 21.06
C SER A 267 20.14 29.03 19.80
N ALA A 268 20.57 28.37 18.72
CA ALA A 268 20.82 29.05 17.44
C ALA A 268 19.52 29.59 16.81
N ILE A 269 18.44 28.81 16.83
CA ILE A 269 17.13 29.20 16.30
C ILE A 269 16.56 30.40 17.07
N SER A 270 16.56 30.34 18.41
CA SER A 270 16.06 31.44 19.23
C SER A 270 16.93 32.69 19.11
N GLY A 271 18.26 32.53 19.02
CA GLY A 271 19.20 33.63 18.80
C GLY A 271 18.99 34.37 17.47
N ALA A 272 18.45 33.67 16.45
CA ALA A 272 18.08 34.28 15.16
C ALA A 272 16.68 34.93 15.16
N GLY A 273 15.97 34.97 16.29
CA GLY A 273 14.60 35.49 16.38
C GLY A 273 13.54 34.55 15.80
N LEU A 274 13.88 33.27 15.59
CA LEU A 274 12.98 32.22 15.11
C LEU A 274 12.44 31.37 16.26
N LYS A 275 11.41 30.57 16.00
CA LYS A 275 10.79 29.71 17.01
C LYS A 275 11.11 28.24 16.74
N MET A 276 11.26 27.45 17.81
CA MET A 276 11.41 26.00 17.67
C MET A 276 10.08 25.39 17.21
N GLY A 277 10.12 24.57 16.16
CA GLY A 277 8.98 23.84 15.61
C GLY A 277 8.92 22.39 16.11
N ALA A 278 8.25 21.54 15.32
CA ALA A 278 8.14 20.11 15.63
C ALA A 278 9.51 19.41 15.60
N LEU A 279 9.69 18.46 16.52
CA LEU A 279 10.85 17.58 16.58
C LEU A 279 10.42 16.20 16.12
N THR A 280 10.99 15.72 15.01
CA THR A 280 10.70 14.40 14.47
C THR A 280 11.92 13.50 14.68
N PRO A 281 11.82 12.44 15.49
CA PRO A 281 12.92 11.48 15.63
C PRO A 281 13.06 10.66 14.34
N ALA A 282 14.28 10.45 13.87
CA ALA A 282 14.59 9.54 12.76
C ALA A 282 15.91 8.80 13.04
N SER A 283 16.01 7.55 12.60
CA SER A 283 17.25 6.78 12.74
C SER A 283 18.31 7.24 11.73
N SER A 284 19.57 7.30 12.15
CA SER A 284 20.71 7.61 11.29
C SER A 284 21.95 6.82 11.71
N THR A 285 22.69 6.30 10.74
CA THR A 285 23.98 5.62 10.96
C THR A 285 25.18 6.58 10.96
N THR A 286 25.00 7.80 10.48
CA THR A 286 26.07 8.80 10.32
C THR A 286 25.93 10.00 11.26
N VAL A 287 24.72 10.26 11.76
CA VAL A 287 24.44 11.37 12.68
C VAL A 287 24.28 10.84 14.11
N PRO A 288 25.06 11.30 15.10
CA PRO A 288 24.96 10.85 16.49
C PRO A 288 23.57 11.08 17.08
N SER A 289 23.13 10.18 17.96
CA SER A 289 21.86 10.31 18.69
C SER A 289 21.78 11.66 19.41
N GLY A 290 20.63 12.34 19.29
CA GLY A 290 20.38 13.66 19.86
C GLY A 290 20.89 14.84 19.01
N SER A 291 21.48 14.58 17.85
CA SER A 291 21.92 15.61 16.90
C SER A 291 20.95 15.77 15.72
N VAL A 292 20.89 16.96 15.13
CA VAL A 292 19.97 17.29 14.05
C VAL A 292 20.43 16.64 12.73
N ILE A 293 19.55 15.84 12.11
CA ILE A 293 19.72 15.26 10.77
C ILE A 293 19.38 16.28 9.70
N SER A 294 18.24 16.96 9.85
CA SER A 294 17.78 17.98 8.91
C SER A 294 16.92 19.02 9.62
N GLN A 295 16.75 20.16 8.95
CA GLN A 295 15.92 21.26 9.41
C GLN A 295 15.01 21.73 8.28
N THR A 296 13.85 22.28 8.64
CA THR A 296 12.94 22.94 7.72
C THR A 296 12.40 24.21 8.39
N PRO A 297 12.50 25.40 7.77
CA PRO A 297 13.12 25.68 6.45
C PRO A 297 14.64 25.45 6.41
N ALA A 298 15.19 25.32 5.20
CA ALA A 298 16.62 25.09 5.00
C ALA A 298 17.47 26.29 5.45
N ALA A 299 18.72 26.04 5.83
CA ALA A 299 19.66 27.08 6.25
C ALA A 299 19.83 28.16 5.15
N GLY A 300 19.93 29.42 5.55
CA GLY A 300 20.06 30.57 4.64
C GLY A 300 18.74 31.05 4.03
N THR A 301 17.63 30.31 4.17
CA THR A 301 16.30 30.77 3.74
C THR A 301 15.94 32.07 4.47
N GLN A 302 15.47 33.07 3.74
CA GLN A 302 14.92 34.30 4.33
C GLN A 302 13.47 34.05 4.73
N VAL A 303 13.18 34.19 6.02
CA VAL A 303 11.82 33.99 6.56
C VAL A 303 11.46 35.14 7.49
N ALA A 304 10.17 35.37 7.69
CA ALA A 304 9.71 36.35 8.66
C ALA A 304 10.22 36.01 10.07
N SER A 305 10.64 37.02 10.83
CA SER A 305 10.95 36.83 12.25
C SER A 305 9.80 36.14 12.98
N GLY A 306 10.11 35.22 13.89
CA GLY A 306 9.14 34.38 14.59
C GLY A 306 8.66 33.14 13.82
N THR A 307 9.11 32.92 12.58
CA THR A 307 8.84 31.68 11.83
C THR A 307 9.35 30.45 12.60
N VAL A 308 8.60 29.35 12.53
CA VAL A 308 8.96 28.08 13.18
C VAL A 308 9.97 27.30 12.34
N VAL A 309 10.97 26.71 12.99
CA VAL A 309 11.95 25.80 12.38
C VAL A 309 11.76 24.41 12.96
N ALA A 310 11.27 23.48 12.15
CA ALA A 310 11.12 22.07 12.52
C ALA A 310 12.44 21.32 12.31
N LEU A 311 12.73 20.34 13.16
CA LEU A 311 13.97 19.58 13.15
C LEU A 311 13.68 18.09 13.06
N VAL A 312 14.46 17.39 12.24
CA VAL A 312 14.59 15.93 12.31
C VAL A 312 15.81 15.62 13.17
N VAL A 313 15.62 14.91 14.27
CA VAL A 313 16.67 14.61 15.25
C VAL A 313 17.03 13.13 15.19
N SER A 314 18.32 12.82 15.18
CA SER A 314 18.81 11.45 15.15
C SER A 314 18.46 10.70 16.44
N SER A 315 17.84 9.53 16.30
CA SER A 315 17.69 8.54 17.37
C SER A 315 18.85 7.52 17.39
N GLY A 316 19.90 7.74 16.59
CA GLY A 316 20.98 6.79 16.34
C GLY A 316 20.62 5.74 15.27
N PRO A 317 21.48 4.72 15.05
CA PRO A 317 21.20 3.66 14.08
C PRO A 317 19.89 2.95 14.40
N LEU A 318 19.20 2.46 13.36
CA LEU A 318 18.00 1.64 13.54
C LEU A 318 18.36 0.43 14.40
N LYS A 319 17.70 0.28 15.54
CA LYS A 319 17.87 -0.89 16.42
C LYS A 319 16.79 -1.92 16.11
N VAL A 320 17.20 -3.18 16.04
CA VAL A 320 16.30 -4.33 15.87
C VAL A 320 16.48 -5.27 17.06
N ALA A 321 15.38 -5.86 17.52
CA ALA A 321 15.39 -6.87 18.55
C ALA A 321 16.00 -8.17 17.98
N VAL A 322 16.98 -8.75 18.68
CA VAL A 322 17.51 -10.06 18.31
C VAL A 322 16.40 -11.12 18.46
N PRO A 323 16.05 -11.88 17.41
CA PRO A 323 15.03 -12.92 17.49
C PRO A 323 15.47 -14.07 18.39
N ASN A 324 14.53 -14.79 18.98
CA ASN A 324 14.84 -16.03 19.70
C ASN A 324 14.88 -17.20 18.69
N VAL A 325 16.07 -17.75 18.48
CA VAL A 325 16.32 -18.88 17.58
C VAL A 325 16.84 -20.12 18.31
N VAL A 326 16.89 -20.10 19.65
CA VAL A 326 17.25 -21.30 20.43
C VAL A 326 16.19 -22.40 20.21
N GLY A 327 16.66 -23.61 19.92
CA GLY A 327 15.80 -24.75 19.60
C GLY A 327 15.34 -24.82 18.13
N PHE A 328 15.63 -23.82 17.31
CA PHE A 328 15.37 -23.89 15.87
C PHE A 328 16.42 -24.75 15.17
N THR A 329 16.09 -25.27 13.99
CA THR A 329 17.10 -25.82 13.08
C THR A 329 18.03 -24.71 12.60
N GLN A 330 19.25 -25.04 12.21
CA GLN A 330 20.20 -24.07 11.64
C GLN A 330 19.58 -23.25 10.49
N ALA A 331 18.82 -23.89 9.61
CA ALA A 331 18.15 -23.23 8.49
C ALA A 331 17.08 -22.24 8.98
N ALA A 332 16.18 -22.66 9.88
CA ALA A 332 15.14 -21.79 10.42
C ALA A 332 15.71 -20.64 11.27
N ALA A 333 16.78 -20.89 12.01
CA ALA A 333 17.50 -19.85 12.75
C ALA A 333 18.13 -18.81 11.81
N THR A 334 18.71 -19.26 10.70
CA THR A 334 19.28 -18.38 9.67
C THR A 334 18.20 -17.48 9.08
N THR A 335 17.08 -18.06 8.65
CA THR A 335 15.92 -17.32 8.12
C THR A 335 15.40 -16.30 9.13
N ALA A 336 15.16 -16.71 10.39
CA ALA A 336 14.64 -15.81 11.42
C ALA A 336 15.58 -14.61 11.71
N ILE A 337 16.90 -14.84 11.68
CA ILE A 337 17.91 -13.78 11.84
C ILE A 337 17.91 -12.84 10.63
N THR A 338 17.92 -13.37 9.41
CA THR A 338 17.94 -12.56 8.19
C THR A 338 16.65 -11.77 7.98
N ASP A 339 15.49 -12.36 8.29
CA ASP A 339 14.18 -11.70 8.21
C ASP A 339 14.07 -10.55 9.20
N SER A 340 14.81 -10.62 10.31
CA SER A 340 14.93 -9.53 11.28
C SER A 340 15.93 -8.45 10.84
N GLY A 341 16.46 -8.50 9.62
CA GLY A 341 17.44 -7.52 9.13
C GLY A 341 18.78 -7.56 9.91
N LEU A 342 19.10 -8.72 10.49
CA LEU A 342 20.38 -9.03 11.15
C LEU A 342 21.15 -10.00 10.26
N ILE A 343 22.45 -10.19 10.52
CA ILE A 343 23.26 -11.15 9.78
C ILE A 343 23.65 -12.31 10.67
N VAL A 344 23.86 -13.48 10.08
CA VAL A 344 24.39 -14.63 10.83
C VAL A 344 25.88 -14.45 11.06
N GLY A 345 26.29 -14.54 12.32
CA GLY A 345 27.67 -14.44 12.77
C GLY A 345 28.38 -15.79 12.74
N THR A 346 29.29 -16.02 13.68
CA THR A 346 30.04 -17.28 13.76
C THR A 346 29.11 -18.44 14.16
N MET A 347 29.16 -19.53 13.41
CA MET A 347 28.52 -20.79 13.78
C MET A 347 29.55 -21.77 14.33
N THR A 348 29.28 -22.31 15.51
CA THR A 348 30.08 -23.38 16.12
C THR A 348 29.20 -24.57 16.48
N THR A 349 29.79 -25.75 16.66
CA THR A 349 29.05 -26.95 17.06
C THR A 349 29.50 -27.44 18.43
N SER A 350 28.56 -27.92 19.24
CA SER A 350 28.83 -28.56 20.54
C SER A 350 27.96 -29.80 20.72
N SER A 351 28.40 -30.80 21.49
CA SER A 351 27.53 -31.91 21.89
C SER A 351 26.54 -31.44 22.95
N SER A 352 25.32 -31.98 22.94
CA SER A 352 24.31 -31.73 23.97
C SER A 352 23.46 -32.98 24.21
N ALA A 353 23.36 -33.40 25.47
CA ALA A 353 22.54 -34.56 25.85
C ALA A 353 21.02 -34.30 25.74
N THR A 354 20.61 -33.03 25.72
CA THR A 354 19.19 -32.62 25.76
C THR A 354 18.71 -31.94 24.47
N VAL A 355 19.62 -31.45 23.64
CA VAL A 355 19.30 -30.76 22.38
C VAL A 355 19.63 -31.67 21.22
N ALA A 356 18.63 -32.05 20.43
CA ALA A 356 18.80 -32.90 19.26
C ALA A 356 19.81 -32.31 18.26
N ALA A 357 20.50 -33.17 17.52
CA ALA A 357 21.47 -32.76 16.51
C ALA A 357 20.84 -31.84 15.46
N GLY A 358 21.53 -30.78 15.07
CA GLY A 358 21.08 -29.79 14.08
C GLY A 358 20.25 -28.63 14.65
N LEU A 359 19.92 -28.63 15.95
CA LEU A 359 19.21 -27.53 16.61
C LEU A 359 20.17 -26.56 17.30
N VAL A 360 19.80 -25.28 17.36
CA VAL A 360 20.57 -24.24 18.06
C VAL A 360 20.51 -24.46 19.58
N ILE A 361 21.67 -24.66 20.21
CA ILE A 361 21.88 -24.73 21.67
C ILE A 361 21.81 -23.34 22.28
N SER A 362 22.50 -22.37 21.68
CA SER A 362 22.57 -21.01 22.18
C SER A 362 22.85 -20.01 21.07
N GLN A 363 22.51 -18.74 21.35
CA GLN A 363 22.75 -17.61 20.47
C GLN A 363 23.43 -16.48 21.25
N SER A 364 24.17 -15.63 20.54
CA SER A 364 24.73 -14.39 21.09
C SER A 364 24.73 -13.27 20.03
N PRO A 365 24.22 -12.07 20.33
CA PRO A 365 23.58 -11.65 21.59
C PRO A 365 22.27 -12.40 21.92
N ALA A 366 21.85 -12.31 23.18
CA ALA A 366 20.65 -12.99 23.68
C ALA A 366 19.37 -12.42 23.03
N ALA A 367 18.31 -13.23 22.97
CA ALA A 367 17.02 -12.81 22.43
C ALA A 367 16.51 -11.51 23.08
N ALA A 368 15.76 -10.72 22.31
CA ALA A 368 15.24 -9.38 22.65
C ALA A 368 16.28 -8.28 22.92
N THR A 369 17.59 -8.58 22.90
CA THR A 369 18.64 -7.55 22.95
C THR A 369 18.47 -6.58 21.77
N GLN A 370 18.55 -5.28 22.03
CA GLN A 370 18.44 -4.25 20.98
C GLN A 370 19.81 -3.99 20.38
N VAL A 371 20.02 -4.44 19.14
CA VAL A 371 21.28 -4.28 18.41
C VAL A 371 21.06 -3.45 17.16
N ALA A 372 22.11 -2.86 16.59
CA ALA A 372 21.96 -2.17 15.31
C ALA A 372 21.53 -3.16 14.21
N SER A 373 20.68 -2.73 13.29
CA SER A 373 20.39 -3.50 12.07
C SER A 373 21.70 -3.89 11.36
N GLY A 374 21.77 -5.12 10.84
CA GLY A 374 22.99 -5.70 10.28
C GLY A 374 23.99 -6.24 11.31
N SER A 375 23.70 -6.19 12.61
CA SER A 375 24.56 -6.84 13.62
C SER A 375 24.60 -8.35 13.46
N ALA A 376 25.75 -8.95 13.75
CA ALA A 376 25.97 -10.39 13.64
C ALA A 376 25.47 -11.16 14.86
N ILE A 377 24.69 -12.22 14.64
CA ILE A 377 24.20 -13.15 15.68
C ILE A 377 24.93 -14.47 15.55
N SER A 378 25.76 -14.80 16.52
CA SER A 378 26.54 -16.04 16.58
C SER A 378 25.73 -17.18 17.17
N LEU A 379 25.91 -18.39 16.66
CA LEU A 379 25.12 -19.57 17.03
C LEU A 379 26.02 -20.72 17.47
N VAL A 380 25.56 -21.46 18.48
CA VAL A 380 26.10 -22.79 18.83
C VAL A 380 25.04 -23.82 18.46
N VAL A 381 25.35 -24.72 17.53
CA VAL A 381 24.44 -25.76 17.04
C VAL A 381 24.80 -27.11 17.68
N SER A 382 23.80 -27.90 18.03
CA SER A 382 23.99 -29.22 18.61
C SER A 382 24.50 -30.21 17.57
N SER A 383 25.55 -30.95 17.93
CA SER A 383 26.02 -32.14 17.22
C SER A 383 25.34 -33.43 17.71
N GLY A 384 24.37 -33.32 18.64
CA GLY A 384 23.69 -34.44 19.27
C GLY A 384 24.29 -34.83 20.63
N ALA A 385 23.74 -35.89 21.23
CA ALA A 385 24.23 -36.40 22.50
C ALA A 385 25.68 -36.89 22.40
N PRO A 386 26.51 -36.70 23.43
CA PRO A 386 27.91 -37.07 23.39
C PRO A 386 28.07 -38.57 23.10
N GLN A 387 28.87 -38.87 22.07
CA GLN A 387 29.21 -40.23 21.68
C GLN A 387 30.67 -40.51 22.01
N VAL A 388 30.96 -41.76 22.32
CA VAL A 388 32.32 -42.27 22.55
C VAL A 388 32.54 -43.49 21.67
N ALA A 389 33.77 -43.65 21.18
CA ALA A 389 34.14 -44.83 20.42
C ALA A 389 34.23 -46.03 21.35
N VAL A 390 33.61 -47.15 20.95
CA VAL A 390 33.71 -48.39 21.73
C VAL A 390 35.17 -48.85 21.78
N PRO A 391 35.76 -49.07 22.97
CA PRO A 391 37.14 -49.53 23.10
C PRO A 391 37.29 -50.96 22.59
N SER A 392 38.49 -51.31 22.12
CA SER A 392 38.81 -52.69 21.73
C SER A 392 39.12 -53.51 22.97
N VAL A 393 38.28 -54.51 23.25
CA VAL A 393 38.38 -55.38 24.43
C VAL A 393 38.47 -56.87 24.11
N VAL A 394 38.39 -57.26 22.85
CA VAL A 394 38.62 -58.64 22.39
C VAL A 394 40.03 -59.08 22.76
N GLY A 395 40.16 -60.28 23.33
CA GLY A 395 41.43 -60.84 23.81
C GLY A 395 41.87 -60.34 25.19
N LEU A 396 41.25 -59.30 25.75
CA LEU A 396 41.47 -58.91 27.14
C LEU A 396 40.79 -59.88 28.11
N THR A 397 41.26 -59.91 29.36
CA THR A 397 40.53 -60.55 30.44
C THR A 397 39.22 -59.81 30.71
N GLN A 398 38.19 -60.50 31.21
CA GLN A 398 36.91 -59.87 31.54
C GLN A 398 37.07 -58.65 32.46
N ALA A 399 37.96 -58.70 33.45
CA ALA A 399 38.22 -57.57 34.35
C ALA A 399 38.86 -56.36 33.64
N ALA A 400 39.80 -56.59 32.73
CA ALA A 400 40.44 -55.54 31.93
C ALA A 400 39.46 -54.95 30.91
N ALA A 401 38.62 -55.79 30.29
CA ALA A 401 37.55 -55.36 29.40
C ALA A 401 36.53 -54.45 30.11
N THR A 402 36.09 -54.84 31.30
CA THR A 402 35.20 -54.01 32.14
C THR A 402 35.81 -52.65 32.42
N THR A 403 37.08 -52.60 32.81
CA THR A 403 37.80 -51.35 33.10
C THR A 403 37.91 -50.46 31.87
N ALA A 404 38.22 -51.02 30.70
CA ALA A 404 38.31 -50.27 29.44
C ALA A 404 36.96 -49.67 29.03
N ILE A 405 35.86 -50.43 29.19
CA ILE A 405 34.50 -50.01 28.88
C ILE A 405 34.04 -48.89 29.82
N THR A 406 34.25 -49.05 31.13
CA THR A 406 33.85 -48.04 32.11
C THR A 406 34.68 -46.76 32.01
N ASN A 407 35.99 -46.86 31.74
CA ASN A 407 36.85 -45.69 31.50
C ASN A 407 36.43 -44.91 30.24
N ALA A 408 35.85 -45.60 29.24
CA ALA A 408 35.26 -44.96 28.08
C ALA A 408 33.88 -44.32 28.37
N GLY A 409 33.36 -44.41 29.60
CA GLY A 409 32.03 -43.89 29.95
C GLY A 409 30.88 -44.72 29.40
N LEU A 410 31.14 -45.97 29.00
CA LEU A 410 30.16 -46.97 28.58
C LEU A 410 29.85 -47.91 29.75
N VAL A 411 28.79 -48.71 29.63
CA VAL A 411 28.45 -49.72 30.63
C VAL A 411 28.67 -51.12 30.09
N VAL A 412 29.04 -52.06 30.96
CA VAL A 412 29.12 -53.47 30.58
C VAL A 412 27.71 -54.01 30.45
N GLY A 413 27.38 -54.53 29.27
CA GLY A 413 26.08 -55.12 28.95
C GLY A 413 26.00 -56.59 29.37
N ALA A 414 25.25 -57.38 28.60
CA ALA A 414 25.15 -58.82 28.82
C ALA A 414 26.52 -59.50 28.65
N VAL A 415 26.91 -60.30 29.64
CA VAL A 415 28.10 -61.14 29.59
C VAL A 415 27.66 -62.59 29.44
N THR A 416 27.95 -63.19 28.29
CA THR A 416 27.69 -64.61 28.03
C THR A 416 29.00 -65.37 27.90
N THR A 417 28.96 -66.70 28.03
CA THR A 417 30.14 -67.55 27.88
C THR A 417 30.01 -68.42 26.63
N ALA A 418 31.10 -68.54 25.87
CA ALA A 418 31.21 -69.51 24.78
C ALA A 418 32.58 -70.21 24.86
N SER A 419 32.69 -71.41 24.32
CA SER A 419 33.96 -72.09 24.23
C SER A 419 34.80 -71.54 23.08
N SER A 420 36.12 -71.56 23.24
CA SER A 420 37.05 -71.16 22.19
C SER A 420 38.34 -71.97 22.27
N ALA A 421 38.77 -72.51 21.14
CA ALA A 421 40.03 -73.23 21.02
C ALA A 421 41.26 -72.30 20.95
N THR A 422 41.05 -71.01 20.67
CA THR A 422 42.11 -70.03 20.41
C THR A 422 42.14 -68.88 21.42
N VAL A 423 41.05 -68.65 22.15
CA VAL A 423 40.94 -67.58 23.16
C VAL A 423 41.02 -68.22 24.55
N PRO A 424 42.00 -67.83 25.41
CA PRO A 424 42.17 -68.42 26.73
C PRO A 424 40.90 -68.27 27.61
N PRO A 425 40.63 -69.24 28.52
CA PRO A 425 39.54 -69.12 29.48
C PRO A 425 39.58 -67.78 30.23
N GLY A 426 38.41 -67.14 30.39
CA GLY A 426 38.27 -65.84 31.07
C GLY A 426 38.59 -64.61 30.21
N SER A 427 38.99 -64.79 28.94
CA SER A 427 39.25 -63.69 27.99
C SER A 427 38.08 -63.47 27.02
N ILE A 428 37.91 -62.24 26.52
CA ILE A 428 36.79 -61.88 25.63
C ILE A 428 37.01 -62.47 24.23
N ILE A 429 36.06 -63.28 23.78
CA ILE A 429 35.96 -63.84 22.43
C ILE A 429 35.46 -62.78 21.45
N SER A 430 34.41 -62.07 21.83
CA SER A 430 33.78 -61.04 20.99
C SER A 430 33.10 -59.99 21.84
N GLN A 431 33.01 -58.78 21.31
CA GLN A 431 32.27 -57.66 21.88
C GLN A 431 31.21 -57.18 20.88
N ASN A 432 30.10 -56.65 21.38
CA ASN A 432 29.08 -55.97 20.58
C ASN A 432 28.53 -54.75 21.35
N PRO A 433 28.59 -53.52 20.83
CA PRO A 433 29.07 -53.14 19.49
C PRO A 433 30.58 -53.37 19.27
N VAL A 434 30.99 -53.49 18.02
CA VAL A 434 32.40 -53.73 17.65
C VAL A 434 33.27 -52.49 17.96
N ALA A 435 34.56 -52.72 18.18
CA ALA A 435 35.51 -51.65 18.51
C ALA A 435 35.49 -50.54 17.45
N GLY A 436 35.61 -49.28 17.87
CA GLY A 436 35.58 -48.10 17.01
C GLY A 436 34.18 -47.59 16.65
N THR A 437 33.11 -48.33 16.95
CA THR A 437 31.73 -47.86 16.76
C THR A 437 31.47 -46.64 17.66
N ALA A 438 30.99 -45.53 17.11
CA ALA A 438 30.57 -44.37 17.91
C ALA A 438 29.17 -44.63 18.47
N ILE A 439 29.06 -44.77 19.79
CA ILE A 439 27.79 -44.97 20.49
C ILE A 439 27.61 -43.95 21.61
N LEU A 440 26.36 -43.73 22.04
CA LEU A 440 26.07 -42.81 23.13
C LEU A 440 26.83 -43.22 24.39
N VAL A 441 27.34 -42.25 25.13
CA VAL A 441 27.83 -42.48 26.50
C VAL A 441 26.75 -43.23 27.30
N THR A 442 27.16 -44.13 28.19
CA THR A 442 26.30 -45.07 28.96
C THR A 442 25.65 -46.22 28.18
N SER A 443 25.90 -46.34 26.87
CA SER A 443 25.41 -47.49 26.09
C SER A 443 26.08 -48.82 26.54
N PRO A 444 25.36 -49.95 26.52
CA PRO A 444 25.91 -51.25 26.90
C PRO A 444 26.82 -51.84 25.82
N VAL A 445 27.95 -52.41 26.25
CA VAL A 445 28.81 -53.28 25.42
C VAL A 445 28.68 -54.71 25.93
N ASN A 446 28.05 -55.56 25.14
CA ASN A 446 27.86 -56.98 25.44
C ASN A 446 29.16 -57.75 25.15
N LEU A 447 29.49 -58.71 25.99
CA LEU A 447 30.74 -59.47 25.94
C LEU A 447 30.46 -60.97 25.88
N VAL A 448 31.22 -61.68 25.06
CA VAL A 448 31.28 -63.14 25.08
C VAL A 448 32.63 -63.54 25.67
N VAL A 449 32.63 -64.22 26.81
CA VAL A 449 33.83 -64.66 27.53
C VAL A 449 34.14 -66.11 27.20
N SER A 450 35.42 -66.43 26.97
CA SER A 450 35.86 -67.79 26.69
C SER A 450 35.77 -68.68 27.93
N SER A 451 35.17 -69.86 27.77
CA SER A 451 35.26 -70.96 28.75
C SER A 451 36.41 -71.93 28.49
N GLY A 452 37.27 -71.67 27.49
CA GLY A 452 38.35 -72.56 27.04
C GLY A 452 37.94 -73.53 25.92
N PRO A 453 38.88 -74.37 25.44
CA PRO A 453 38.61 -75.39 24.42
C PRO A 453 37.61 -76.43 24.94
N VAL A 454 36.56 -76.72 24.16
CA VAL A 454 35.70 -77.88 24.43
C VAL A 454 36.46 -79.15 24.07
N VAL A 455 36.46 -80.14 24.96
CA VAL A 455 36.58 -81.54 24.53
C VAL A 455 35.28 -81.86 23.78
N ALA A 456 35.39 -82.20 22.50
CA ALA A 456 34.26 -82.21 21.56
C ALA A 456 33.07 -83.09 22.00
N PRO A 457 31.81 -82.61 21.87
CA PRO A 457 30.65 -83.46 21.70
C PRO A 457 30.47 -83.81 20.22
N THR A 458 30.23 -85.09 19.94
CA THR A 458 30.09 -85.70 18.62
C THR A 458 28.87 -85.18 17.86
N ALA A 459 29.06 -85.04 16.55
CA ALA A 459 28.04 -84.71 15.57
C ALA A 459 26.96 -85.81 15.44
N GLY A 460 25.71 -85.38 15.28
CA GLY A 460 24.65 -86.13 14.60
C GLY A 460 23.91 -87.17 15.43
N ALA A 461 23.00 -86.78 16.32
CA ALA A 461 22.00 -87.76 16.76
C ALA A 461 21.06 -88.01 15.59
N GLY A 462 21.11 -89.21 15.02
CA GLY A 462 20.20 -89.58 13.97
C GLY A 462 18.79 -89.87 14.51
N ALA A 463 17.92 -90.39 13.66
CA ALA A 463 16.57 -90.76 14.00
C ALA A 463 16.45 -92.04 14.85
N ILE A 464 15.42 -92.07 15.69
CA ILE A 464 15.18 -93.17 16.63
C ILE A 464 13.92 -93.92 16.22
N GLY A 465 14.01 -95.24 16.04
CA GLY A 465 12.88 -96.14 15.82
C GLY A 465 12.56 -96.97 17.07
N ILE A 466 11.29 -97.08 17.45
CA ILE A 466 10.79 -97.87 18.59
C ILE A 466 9.71 -98.82 18.08
N LYS A 467 9.90 -100.12 18.29
CA LYS A 467 8.90 -101.14 17.98
C LYS A 467 8.30 -101.67 19.27
N PHE A 468 6.98 -101.71 19.35
CA PHE A 468 6.29 -102.31 20.48
C PHE A 468 5.88 -103.74 20.16
N LEU A 469 6.42 -104.70 20.92
CA LEU A 469 6.18 -106.13 20.68
C LEU A 469 4.89 -106.63 21.33
N GLY A 470 4.32 -105.88 22.28
CA GLY A 470 3.30 -106.43 23.17
C GLY A 470 3.83 -107.66 23.92
N SER A 471 2.95 -108.58 24.30
CA SER A 471 3.31 -109.77 25.08
C SER A 471 3.81 -110.96 24.24
N SER A 472 3.73 -110.90 22.91
CA SER A 472 4.00 -112.06 22.03
C SER A 472 4.46 -111.71 20.59
N GLY A 473 4.89 -110.46 20.34
CA GLY A 473 5.38 -110.01 19.04
C GLY A 473 6.83 -110.45 18.74
N THR A 474 7.16 -110.54 17.45
CA THR A 474 8.51 -110.88 16.98
C THR A 474 9.39 -109.62 16.95
N PRO A 475 10.60 -109.58 17.55
CA PRO A 475 11.50 -108.41 17.49
C PRO A 475 11.94 -108.07 16.06
N MET A 476 12.25 -106.80 15.77
CA MET A 476 13.01 -106.45 14.57
C MET A 476 14.42 -107.04 14.66
N GLY A 477 14.90 -107.68 13.60
CA GLY A 477 16.28 -108.10 13.46
C GLY A 477 17.25 -106.93 13.24
N ALA A 478 18.51 -107.11 13.62
CA ALA A 478 19.54 -106.06 13.56
C ALA A 478 19.86 -105.55 12.14
N ALA A 479 19.58 -106.35 11.10
CA ALA A 479 19.79 -105.98 9.70
C ALA A 479 18.50 -105.54 8.97
N GLU A 480 17.37 -105.52 9.66
CA GLU A 480 16.08 -105.21 9.05
C GLU A 480 15.85 -103.70 8.92
N ARG A 481 15.19 -103.31 7.84
CA ARG A 481 14.85 -101.93 7.53
C ARG A 481 13.34 -101.79 7.43
N ALA A 482 12.78 -100.79 8.11
CA ALA A 482 11.35 -100.53 8.13
C ALA A 482 11.02 -99.06 8.45
N GLY A 483 9.78 -98.66 8.22
CA GLY A 483 9.21 -97.34 8.53
C GLY A 483 8.92 -96.48 7.30
N VAL A 484 8.14 -95.39 7.46
CA VAL A 484 7.88 -94.36 6.43
C VAL A 484 9.19 -93.76 5.94
N ILE A 485 10.10 -93.47 6.88
CA ILE A 485 11.50 -93.21 6.55
C ILE A 485 12.25 -94.52 6.79
N GLU A 486 12.66 -95.20 5.73
CA GLU A 486 13.34 -96.49 5.85
C GLU A 486 14.62 -96.36 6.68
N LYS A 487 14.71 -97.09 7.79
CA LYS A 487 15.87 -97.04 8.69
C LYS A 487 16.31 -98.42 9.18
N PRO A 488 17.64 -98.64 9.30
CA PRO A 488 18.17 -99.77 10.05
C PRO A 488 18.03 -99.51 11.56
N ASN A 489 18.03 -100.59 12.36
CA ASN A 489 18.02 -100.57 13.83
C ASN A 489 16.75 -100.00 14.49
N TRP A 490 15.95 -100.88 15.09
CA TRP A 490 14.76 -100.53 15.85
C TRP A 490 14.91 -100.98 17.31
N ASN A 491 14.57 -100.09 18.24
CA ASN A 491 14.55 -100.39 19.66
C ASN A 491 13.32 -101.26 19.97
N ASN A 492 13.54 -102.52 20.34
CA ASN A 492 12.48 -103.50 20.62
C ASN A 492 11.95 -103.31 22.05
N ALA A 493 10.84 -102.59 22.20
CA ALA A 493 10.11 -102.36 23.45
C ALA A 493 9.18 -103.54 23.75
N THR A 494 9.56 -104.38 24.72
CA THR A 494 8.89 -105.65 25.04
C THR A 494 7.92 -105.52 26.22
N GLY A 495 6.69 -106.03 26.05
CA GLY A 495 5.66 -106.04 27.09
C GLY A 495 4.68 -104.86 27.02
N ALA A 496 3.57 -104.96 27.76
CA ALA A 496 2.50 -103.97 27.74
C ALA A 496 2.79 -102.72 28.61
N VAL A 497 3.69 -102.84 29.60
CA VAL A 497 4.06 -101.74 30.51
C VAL A 497 5.56 -101.77 30.77
N SER A 498 6.20 -100.60 30.74
CA SER A 498 7.55 -100.37 31.26
C SER A 498 7.56 -99.15 32.18
N SER A 499 7.71 -99.39 33.48
CA SER A 499 7.89 -98.35 34.51
C SER A 499 9.35 -97.93 34.69
N THR A 500 10.29 -98.56 33.98
CA THR A 500 11.71 -98.16 33.93
C THR A 500 12.02 -97.58 32.55
N ALA A 501 12.69 -96.44 32.50
CA ALA A 501 13.06 -95.80 31.24
C ALA A 501 14.04 -96.69 30.45
N MET A 502 13.63 -97.13 29.26
CA MET A 502 14.48 -97.91 28.35
C MET A 502 15.32 -96.94 27.52
N PRO A 503 16.67 -96.98 27.61
CA PRO A 503 17.54 -96.16 26.77
C PRO A 503 17.33 -96.47 25.29
N LEU A 504 17.38 -95.44 24.45
CA LEU A 504 17.17 -95.55 23.01
C LEU A 504 18.49 -95.41 22.24
N LEU A 505 18.67 -96.28 21.26
CA LEU A 505 19.70 -96.16 20.23
C LEU A 505 19.13 -95.42 19.00
N ASP A 506 19.98 -94.70 18.27
CA ASP A 506 19.62 -94.13 16.97
C ASP A 506 19.72 -95.18 15.85
N GLU A 507 19.43 -94.79 14.61
CA GLU A 507 19.44 -95.65 13.43
C GLU A 507 20.83 -96.19 13.09
N SER A 508 21.91 -95.56 13.57
CA SER A 508 23.27 -96.09 13.43
C SER A 508 23.58 -97.18 14.48
N GLY A 509 22.72 -97.33 15.49
CA GLY A 509 22.95 -98.17 16.67
C GLY A 509 23.71 -97.45 17.77
N ALA A 510 23.95 -96.14 17.66
CA ALA A 510 24.65 -95.36 18.67
C ALA A 510 23.74 -95.03 19.85
N SER A 511 24.29 -95.02 21.06
CA SER A 511 23.56 -94.62 22.26
C SER A 511 23.15 -93.15 22.19
N THR A 512 21.89 -92.87 22.49
CA THR A 512 21.37 -91.50 22.60
C THR A 512 21.15 -91.12 24.07
N SER A 513 20.88 -89.84 24.33
CA SER A 513 20.39 -89.38 25.63
C SER A 513 18.90 -89.70 25.85
N ALA A 514 18.20 -90.21 24.83
CA ALA A 514 16.77 -90.42 24.88
C ALA A 514 16.40 -91.76 25.51
N ALA A 515 15.26 -91.79 26.19
CA ALA A 515 14.70 -92.99 26.77
C ALA A 515 13.17 -93.02 26.63
N VAL A 516 12.59 -94.21 26.54
CA VAL A 516 11.13 -94.41 26.44
C VAL A 516 10.58 -95.18 27.63
N MET A 517 9.40 -94.77 28.08
CA MET A 517 8.53 -95.50 29.01
C MET A 517 7.15 -95.63 28.38
N TRP A 518 6.43 -96.71 28.68
CA TRP A 518 5.08 -96.88 28.16
C TRP A 518 4.18 -97.62 29.14
N THR A 519 2.89 -97.35 29.05
CA THR A 519 1.85 -98.01 29.83
C THR A 519 0.66 -98.26 28.92
N ALA A 520 0.32 -99.53 28.72
CA ALA A 520 -0.89 -99.99 28.06
C ALA A 520 -1.53 -101.10 28.90
N ASN A 521 -2.84 -101.34 28.73
CA ASN A 521 -3.53 -102.36 29.51
C ASN A 521 -3.38 -103.77 28.92
N ASN A 522 -3.02 -103.86 27.63
CA ASN A 522 -2.81 -105.11 26.92
C ASN A 522 -1.70 -104.95 25.86
N GLY A 523 -1.16 -106.09 25.41
CA GLY A 523 -0.32 -106.19 24.23
C GLY A 523 -0.71 -107.41 23.41
N TRP A 524 -0.79 -107.26 22.09
CA TRP A 524 -1.31 -108.28 21.16
C TRP A 524 -0.40 -108.45 19.95
N MET A 525 -0.55 -109.57 19.25
CA MET A 525 0.02 -109.77 17.91
C MET A 525 -1.02 -109.45 16.84
N SER A 526 -0.62 -108.76 15.78
CA SER A 526 -1.47 -108.57 14.59
C SER A 526 -1.47 -109.87 13.76
N PRO A 527 -2.59 -110.24 13.07
CA PRO A 527 -2.68 -111.40 12.17
C PRO A 527 -1.77 -111.29 10.92
N ILE A 528 -1.02 -110.20 10.76
CA ILE A 528 0.01 -110.04 9.73
C ILE A 528 1.00 -111.22 9.75
N ALA A 529 1.21 -111.81 8.57
CA ALA A 529 2.23 -112.84 8.35
C ALA A 529 3.62 -112.30 8.72
N ASP A 530 4.39 -113.07 9.49
CA ASP A 530 5.73 -112.60 9.88
C ASP A 530 6.67 -112.57 8.66
N GLN A 531 7.09 -111.37 8.27
CA GLN A 531 8.02 -111.12 7.18
C GLN A 531 8.94 -109.95 7.55
N PRO A 532 10.27 -110.05 7.35
CA PRO A 532 11.20 -108.98 7.66
C PRO A 532 10.79 -107.61 7.09
N GLY A 533 11.14 -106.54 7.80
CA GLY A 533 10.87 -105.16 7.35
C GLY A 533 9.50 -104.62 7.81
N ASN A 534 8.77 -103.92 6.95
CA ASN A 534 7.54 -103.20 7.33
C ASN A 534 6.46 -104.13 7.94
N ALA A 535 6.30 -105.34 7.41
CA ALA A 535 5.34 -106.31 7.96
C ALA A 535 5.71 -106.73 9.38
N ARG A 536 7.00 -106.97 9.65
CA ARG A 536 7.48 -107.23 11.00
C ARG A 536 7.27 -106.02 11.90
N LEU A 537 7.56 -104.79 11.46
CA LEU A 537 7.30 -103.58 12.27
C LEU A 537 5.85 -103.50 12.74
N MET A 538 4.90 -103.82 11.87
CA MET A 538 3.46 -103.82 12.18
C MET A 538 3.00 -105.08 12.94
N LYS A 539 3.86 -106.09 13.11
CA LYS A 539 3.55 -107.31 13.86
C LYS A 539 3.82 -107.11 15.35
N GLY A 540 2.74 -106.90 16.09
CA GLY A 540 2.77 -106.64 17.53
C GLY A 540 2.39 -105.20 17.83
N TYR A 541 1.64 -104.98 18.90
CA TYR A 541 1.24 -103.63 19.31
C TYR A 541 0.89 -103.56 20.80
N LEU A 542 1.01 -102.35 21.35
CA LEU A 542 0.33 -101.94 22.59
C LEU A 542 -1.13 -101.66 22.30
N ASP A 543 -2.03 -102.05 23.19
CA ASP A 543 -3.46 -101.81 23.03
C ASP A 543 -4.15 -101.40 24.33
N THR A 544 -5.29 -100.76 24.17
CA THR A 544 -6.22 -100.44 25.26
C THR A 544 -7.60 -101.05 25.08
N SER A 545 -8.39 -101.02 26.16
CA SER A 545 -9.83 -101.27 26.13
C SER A 545 -10.61 -99.95 26.07
N SER A 546 -11.94 -100.02 25.97
CA SER A 546 -12.82 -98.88 25.68
C SER A 546 -12.76 -97.68 26.64
N THR A 547 -12.13 -97.80 27.80
CA THR A 547 -11.99 -96.73 28.81
C THR A 547 -10.55 -96.41 29.20
N SER A 548 -9.56 -97.13 28.66
CA SER A 548 -8.14 -96.96 29.01
C SER A 548 -7.36 -96.27 27.90
N THR A 549 -6.29 -95.57 28.25
CA THR A 549 -5.43 -94.84 27.31
C THR A 549 -4.03 -95.42 27.32
N THR A 550 -3.44 -95.67 26.13
CA THR A 550 -2.04 -96.09 26.03
C THR A 550 -1.20 -94.82 26.11
N MET A 551 -0.23 -94.83 27.00
CA MET A 551 0.70 -93.72 27.20
C MET A 551 2.10 -94.16 26.79
N VAL A 552 2.76 -93.41 25.92
CA VAL A 552 4.19 -93.58 25.59
C VAL A 552 4.89 -92.25 25.86
N THR A 553 5.85 -92.24 26.78
CA THR A 553 6.61 -91.04 27.13
C THR A 553 8.05 -91.20 26.69
N VAL A 554 8.52 -90.30 25.84
CA VAL A 554 9.91 -90.20 25.40
C VAL A 554 10.53 -88.97 26.08
N THR A 555 11.69 -89.15 26.70
CA THR A 555 12.43 -88.07 27.36
C THR A 555 13.88 -88.06 26.88
N GLY A 556 14.61 -86.98 27.13
CA GLY A 556 16.04 -86.90 26.83
C GLY A 556 16.37 -86.78 25.35
N LEU A 557 15.42 -86.38 24.50
CA LEU A 557 15.71 -85.97 23.13
C LEU A 557 16.58 -84.71 23.16
N ALA A 558 17.47 -84.58 22.18
CA ALA A 558 18.22 -83.33 22.02
C ALA A 558 17.27 -82.19 21.67
N PRO A 559 17.50 -80.95 22.15
CA PRO A 559 16.62 -79.82 21.89
C PRO A 559 16.67 -79.39 20.42
N ARG A 560 15.79 -79.95 19.59
CA ARG A 560 15.63 -79.62 18.16
C ARG A 560 14.22 -79.98 17.68
N SER A 561 13.96 -79.71 16.41
CA SER A 561 12.72 -80.10 15.75
C SER A 561 12.77 -81.55 15.25
N TYR A 562 11.64 -82.25 15.38
CA TYR A 562 11.46 -83.65 15.01
C TYR A 562 10.12 -83.87 14.30
N ASP A 563 10.11 -84.74 13.29
CA ASP A 563 8.91 -85.39 12.79
C ASP A 563 8.74 -86.76 13.47
N VAL A 564 7.61 -86.96 14.12
CA VAL A 564 7.25 -88.17 14.88
C VAL A 564 6.17 -88.93 14.12
N TYR A 565 6.52 -90.10 13.59
CA TYR A 565 5.62 -91.02 12.91
C TYR A 565 5.16 -92.09 13.89
N LEU A 566 3.86 -92.30 14.03
CA LEU A 566 3.27 -93.35 14.86
C LEU A 566 2.56 -94.35 13.96
N TYR A 567 2.91 -95.62 14.10
CA TYR A 567 2.35 -96.71 13.31
C TYR A 567 1.26 -97.45 14.09
N ALA A 568 0.13 -97.69 13.43
CA ALA A 568 -1.05 -98.30 14.02
C ALA A 568 -1.73 -99.24 13.02
N ASP A 569 -1.81 -100.52 13.36
CA ASP A 569 -2.57 -101.58 12.67
C ASP A 569 -2.92 -102.65 13.70
N GLY A 570 -4.20 -102.86 13.95
CA GLY A 570 -4.68 -103.75 15.00
C GLY A 570 -5.30 -105.04 14.47
N ASP A 571 -5.64 -105.99 15.35
CA ASP A 571 -6.55 -107.09 14.99
C ASP A 571 -7.98 -106.55 14.82
N ASN A 572 -8.28 -106.09 13.61
CA ASN A 572 -9.52 -105.43 13.26
C ASN A 572 -10.62 -106.44 12.84
N ARG A 573 -10.27 -107.64 12.35
CA ARG A 573 -11.22 -108.68 11.88
C ARG A 573 -12.31 -108.04 11.02
N ILE A 574 -13.59 -108.22 11.33
CA ILE A 574 -14.72 -107.60 10.62
C ILE A 574 -15.09 -106.20 11.14
N TYR A 575 -14.32 -105.60 12.05
CA TYR A 575 -14.60 -104.31 12.69
C TYR A 575 -13.54 -103.27 12.36
N ASP A 576 -13.90 -102.00 12.36
CA ASP A 576 -12.93 -100.91 12.28
C ASP A 576 -12.29 -100.62 13.65
N ARG A 577 -11.06 -100.10 13.64
CA ARG A 577 -10.37 -99.62 14.84
C ARG A 577 -10.06 -98.14 14.67
N SER A 578 -10.75 -97.29 15.42
CA SER A 578 -10.52 -95.85 15.40
C SER A 578 -10.00 -95.35 16.74
N ALA A 579 -8.98 -94.51 16.71
CA ALA A 579 -8.44 -93.87 17.91
C ALA A 579 -7.93 -92.45 17.62
N ALA A 580 -7.98 -91.62 18.66
CA ALA A 580 -7.35 -90.31 18.70
C ALA A 580 -5.93 -90.48 19.25
N TYR A 581 -4.94 -90.13 18.43
CA TYR A 581 -3.53 -90.16 18.79
C TYR A 581 -3.12 -88.74 19.14
N THR A 582 -2.79 -88.48 20.41
CA THR A 582 -2.51 -87.14 20.91
C THR A 582 -1.07 -87.04 21.38
N ILE A 583 -0.32 -86.07 20.86
CA ILE A 583 1.04 -85.76 21.32
C ILE A 583 1.02 -84.49 22.19
N SER A 584 1.78 -84.50 23.29
CA SER A 584 1.84 -83.41 24.26
C SER A 584 3.20 -83.38 24.96
N GLY A 585 3.56 -82.27 25.63
CA GLY A 585 4.82 -82.14 26.35
C GLY A 585 5.28 -80.70 26.51
N ALA A 586 6.37 -80.48 27.26
CA ALA A 586 6.94 -79.14 27.43
C ALA A 586 7.42 -78.59 26.07
N GLY A 587 6.91 -77.42 25.67
CA GLY A 587 7.23 -76.80 24.39
C GLY A 587 6.49 -77.37 23.17
N ILE A 588 5.58 -78.35 23.38
CA ILE A 588 4.76 -78.94 22.31
C ILE A 588 3.34 -78.39 22.40
N THR A 589 2.84 -77.84 21.29
CA THR A 589 1.40 -77.59 21.14
C THR A 589 0.67 -78.92 21.08
N THR A 590 -0.12 -79.22 22.12
CA THR A 590 -0.88 -80.48 22.19
C THR A 590 -1.77 -80.63 20.96
N THR A 591 -1.52 -81.69 20.18
CA THR A 591 -2.19 -81.95 18.89
C THR A 591 -2.72 -83.36 18.87
N SER A 592 -3.94 -83.55 18.35
CA SER A 592 -4.58 -84.85 18.22
C SER A 592 -4.94 -85.12 16.77
N ILE A 593 -4.64 -86.33 16.28
CA ILE A 593 -5.00 -86.80 14.94
C ILE A 593 -5.76 -88.12 15.09
N ASN A 594 -6.93 -88.22 14.47
CA ASN A 594 -7.66 -89.48 14.40
C ASN A 594 -7.14 -90.35 13.27
N LEU A 595 -7.03 -91.66 13.54
CA LEU A 595 -6.75 -92.68 12.55
C LEU A 595 -7.79 -93.79 12.67
N THR A 596 -8.30 -94.22 11.52
CA THR A 596 -9.18 -95.37 11.39
C THR A 596 -8.48 -96.48 10.60
N ASP A 597 -8.33 -97.62 11.22
CA ASP A 597 -7.90 -98.87 10.59
C ASP A 597 -9.15 -99.65 10.15
N PRO A 598 -9.44 -99.78 8.83
CA PRO A 598 -10.70 -100.32 8.34
C PRO A 598 -10.88 -101.82 8.60
N ALA A 599 -12.14 -102.26 8.75
CA ALA A 599 -12.47 -103.68 8.84
C ALA A 599 -11.87 -104.52 7.69
N ASN A 600 -11.40 -105.72 8.03
CA ASN A 600 -10.80 -106.73 7.15
C ASN A 600 -9.57 -106.25 6.37
N SER A 601 -8.93 -105.17 6.81
CA SER A 601 -7.77 -104.59 6.15
C SER A 601 -6.53 -104.80 7.02
N ASN A 602 -5.78 -105.87 6.80
CA ASN A 602 -4.48 -106.04 7.44
C ASN A 602 -3.40 -105.26 6.66
N PHE A 603 -2.38 -104.77 7.35
CA PHE A 603 -1.24 -104.10 6.73
C PHE A 603 -0.61 -104.86 5.56
N GLY A 604 -0.68 -104.28 4.36
CA GLY A 604 -0.20 -104.87 3.10
C GLY A 604 1.24 -104.50 2.71
N THR A 605 2.12 -104.21 3.67
CA THR A 605 3.53 -103.74 3.51
C THR A 605 3.76 -102.25 3.15
N THR A 606 2.70 -101.50 2.82
CA THR A 606 2.77 -100.07 2.46
C THR A 606 2.14 -99.18 3.54
N PHE A 607 2.81 -98.08 3.87
CA PHE A 607 2.30 -97.09 4.83
C PHE A 607 1.38 -96.06 4.17
N THR A 608 0.24 -95.80 4.80
CA THR A 608 -0.76 -94.82 4.39
C THR A 608 -1.03 -93.86 5.55
N ARG A 609 -0.78 -92.57 5.34
CA ARG A 609 -0.96 -91.53 6.36
C ARG A 609 -2.44 -91.33 6.65
N ALA A 610 -2.81 -91.41 7.91
CA ALA A 610 -4.08 -90.88 8.39
C ALA A 610 -3.92 -89.42 8.80
N ASN A 611 -4.90 -88.60 8.43
CA ASN A 611 -5.08 -87.25 8.93
C ASN A 611 -6.58 -87.04 9.15
N ASP A 612 -7.07 -87.51 10.29
CA ASP A 612 -8.50 -87.66 10.58
C ASP A 612 -9.21 -88.54 9.54
N SER A 613 -8.54 -89.62 9.11
CA SER A 613 -8.96 -90.48 7.99
C SER A 613 -8.55 -91.94 8.18
N ASN A 614 -8.91 -92.79 7.21
CA ASN A 614 -8.39 -94.15 7.15
C ASN A 614 -6.87 -94.15 6.89
N GLY A 615 -6.13 -95.03 7.56
CA GLY A 615 -4.69 -95.16 7.38
C GLY A 615 -4.07 -96.08 8.42
N ASN A 616 -2.74 -96.20 8.37
CA ASN A 616 -1.96 -97.09 9.25
C ASN A 616 -0.76 -96.40 9.92
N TYR A 617 -0.64 -95.07 9.76
CA TYR A 617 0.22 -94.24 10.60
C TYR A 617 -0.28 -92.78 10.68
N VAL A 618 0.10 -92.05 11.73
CA VAL A 618 -0.06 -90.58 11.85
C VAL A 618 1.32 -89.91 12.00
N MET A 619 1.40 -88.61 11.73
CA MET A 619 2.65 -87.85 11.81
C MET A 619 2.44 -86.51 12.53
N PHE A 620 3.27 -86.24 13.54
CA PHE A 620 3.34 -84.97 14.27
C PHE A 620 4.69 -84.29 14.06
N SER A 621 4.71 -82.96 13.96
CA SER A 621 5.95 -82.18 13.98
C SER A 621 6.07 -81.45 15.31
N ILE A 622 7.17 -81.66 16.03
CA ILE A 622 7.39 -81.13 17.38
C ILE A 622 8.77 -80.47 17.50
N THR A 623 8.93 -79.54 18.45
CA THR A 623 10.24 -79.07 18.89
C THR A 623 10.31 -79.24 20.39
N ALA A 624 11.03 -80.25 20.86
CA ALA A 624 11.03 -80.60 22.27
C ALA A 624 12.22 -81.49 22.64
N THR A 625 12.54 -81.53 23.93
CA THR A 625 13.50 -82.48 24.52
C THR A 625 12.82 -83.79 24.97
N GLY A 626 11.53 -83.95 24.67
CA GLY A 626 10.73 -85.12 25.02
C GLY A 626 9.25 -84.88 24.71
N PHE A 627 8.46 -85.95 24.65
CA PHE A 627 7.02 -85.88 24.42
C PHE A 627 6.29 -87.04 25.08
N THR A 628 5.01 -86.84 25.33
CA THR A 628 4.06 -87.85 25.76
C THR A 628 3.00 -88.03 24.69
N LEU A 629 2.92 -89.27 24.19
CA LEU A 629 1.88 -89.73 23.30
C LEU A 629 0.79 -90.44 24.13
N SER A 630 -0.46 -90.03 23.91
CA SER A 630 -1.66 -90.55 24.53
C SER A 630 -2.61 -91.04 23.44
N THR A 631 -2.94 -92.33 23.43
CA THR A 631 -3.84 -92.91 22.42
C THR A 631 -5.12 -93.42 23.07
N THR A 632 -6.25 -92.86 22.64
CA THR A 632 -7.56 -93.13 23.22
C THR A 632 -8.50 -93.61 22.13
N PRO A 633 -9.15 -94.78 22.29
CA PRO A 633 -10.11 -95.27 21.31
C PRO A 633 -11.25 -94.26 21.10
N THR A 634 -11.55 -93.92 19.84
CA THR A 634 -12.69 -93.07 19.47
C THR A 634 -13.90 -93.94 19.11
N ALA A 635 -15.03 -93.35 18.73
CA ALA A 635 -16.22 -94.13 18.38
C ALA A 635 -15.98 -94.91 17.08
N ALA A 636 -15.92 -96.24 17.19
CA ALA A 636 -15.85 -97.21 16.09
C ALA A 636 -16.92 -98.30 16.31
N SER A 637 -17.29 -99.06 15.28
CA SER A 637 -18.60 -99.69 15.05
C SER A 637 -19.06 -100.82 16.02
N THR A 638 -18.45 -100.99 17.21
CA THR A 638 -18.82 -102.01 18.23
C THR A 638 -18.59 -101.57 19.68
N ALA A 639 -19.06 -102.39 20.65
CA ALA A 639 -18.88 -102.20 22.09
C ALA A 639 -17.42 -102.42 22.59
N THR A 640 -16.52 -102.97 21.78
CA THR A 640 -15.12 -103.25 22.17
C THR A 640 -14.16 -102.36 21.38
N ARG A 641 -13.89 -101.16 21.91
CA ARG A 641 -12.99 -100.17 21.30
C ARG A 641 -11.53 -100.42 21.69
N ARG A 642 -10.61 -100.18 20.76
CA ARG A 642 -9.17 -100.47 20.85
C ARG A 642 -8.36 -99.37 20.16
N ALA A 643 -7.12 -99.15 20.58
CA ALA A 643 -6.23 -98.09 20.08
C ALA A 643 -4.80 -98.63 19.92
N PRO A 644 -4.51 -99.34 18.81
CA PRO A 644 -3.24 -100.01 18.61
C PRO A 644 -2.07 -99.04 18.41
N VAL A 645 -0.93 -99.34 19.00
CA VAL A 645 0.36 -98.66 18.74
C VAL A 645 1.43 -99.73 18.47
N ASN A 646 1.84 -99.86 17.21
CA ASN A 646 2.78 -100.89 16.75
C ASN A 646 4.23 -100.37 16.83
N GLY A 647 4.44 -99.09 16.54
CA GLY A 647 5.76 -98.48 16.60
C GLY A 647 5.73 -96.96 16.54
N ILE A 648 6.87 -96.34 16.83
CA ILE A 648 7.11 -94.90 16.72
C ILE A 648 8.46 -94.68 16.05
N GLN A 649 8.54 -93.70 15.16
CA GLN A 649 9.79 -93.25 14.55
C GLN A 649 9.94 -91.74 14.74
N ILE A 650 11.06 -91.31 15.31
CA ILE A 650 11.37 -89.91 15.67
C ILE A 650 12.51 -89.43 14.79
N VAL A 651 12.26 -88.47 13.91
CA VAL A 651 13.20 -88.06 12.86
C VAL A 651 13.63 -86.61 13.05
N PRO A 652 14.91 -86.32 13.31
CA PRO A 652 15.42 -84.94 13.34
C PRO A 652 15.10 -84.22 12.03
N THR A 653 14.47 -83.05 12.10
CA THR A 653 14.34 -82.19 10.92
C THR A 653 15.54 -81.25 10.85
N ALA A 654 16.07 -81.02 9.64
CA ALA A 654 17.11 -80.02 9.46
C ALA A 654 16.58 -78.64 9.89
N PRO A 655 17.40 -77.75 10.46
CA PRO A 655 16.99 -76.36 10.67
C PRO A 655 16.49 -75.78 9.34
N PRO A 656 15.39 -75.02 9.30
CA PRO A 656 15.07 -74.28 8.09
C PRO A 656 16.30 -73.45 7.71
N ALA A 657 16.69 -73.49 6.44
CA ALA A 657 17.75 -72.63 5.93
C ALA A 657 17.44 -71.19 6.38
N PRO A 658 18.44 -70.42 6.86
CA PRO A 658 18.20 -69.05 7.29
C PRO A 658 17.50 -68.32 6.14
N PRO A 659 16.40 -67.58 6.39
CA PRO A 659 15.82 -66.76 5.35
C PRO A 659 16.93 -65.83 4.84
N ALA A 660 17.05 -65.72 3.52
CA ALA A 660 17.91 -64.71 2.90
C ALA A 660 17.65 -63.36 3.59
N PRO A 661 18.67 -62.52 3.79
CA PRO A 661 18.49 -61.26 4.50
C PRO A 661 17.31 -60.53 3.86
N PRO A 662 16.38 -59.95 4.65
CA PRO A 662 15.40 -59.06 4.08
C PRO A 662 16.20 -58.01 3.31
N ALA A 663 15.84 -57.77 2.05
CA ALA A 663 16.32 -56.61 1.34
C ALA A 663 16.21 -55.41 2.29
N PRO A 664 17.21 -54.50 2.33
CA PRO A 664 17.16 -53.36 3.23
C PRO A 664 15.76 -52.74 3.12
N PRO A 665 15.13 -52.32 4.23
CA PRO A 665 13.87 -51.62 4.13
C PRO A 665 14.10 -50.53 3.09
N ALA A 666 13.26 -50.53 2.04
CA ALA A 666 13.28 -49.42 1.10
C ALA A 666 13.35 -48.16 1.98
N PRO A 667 14.28 -47.22 1.70
CA PRO A 667 14.31 -45.98 2.45
C PRO A 667 12.88 -45.49 2.52
N PRO A 668 12.39 -45.02 3.69
CA PRO A 668 11.03 -44.51 3.78
C PRO A 668 10.83 -43.66 2.55
N ALA A 669 9.82 -44.00 1.74
CA ALA A 669 9.59 -43.31 0.47
C ALA A 669 9.86 -41.84 0.77
N PRO A 670 10.83 -41.19 0.07
CA PRO A 670 11.14 -39.80 0.36
C PRO A 670 9.80 -39.12 0.48
N PRO A 671 9.53 -38.36 1.59
CA PRO A 671 8.22 -37.75 1.80
C PRO A 671 7.83 -37.20 0.45
N ALA A 672 6.68 -37.68 -0.08
CA ALA A 672 6.27 -37.40 -1.45
C ALA A 672 6.72 -35.98 -1.75
N PRO A 673 7.63 -35.77 -2.73
CA PRO A 673 8.33 -34.50 -2.89
C PRO A 673 7.29 -33.43 -2.66
N PRO A 674 7.46 -32.55 -1.65
CA PRO A 674 6.36 -31.76 -1.10
C PRO A 674 5.56 -31.28 -2.29
N ALA A 675 4.31 -31.76 -2.42
CA ALA A 675 3.53 -31.62 -3.65
C ALA A 675 3.81 -30.22 -4.18
N PRO A 676 4.44 -30.09 -5.37
CA PRO A 676 5.30 -28.97 -5.73
C PRO A 676 4.71 -27.74 -5.11
N VAL A 677 5.36 -27.25 -4.04
CA VAL A 677 4.77 -26.18 -3.24
C VAL A 677 4.56 -25.09 -4.26
N LEU A 678 3.30 -24.79 -4.60
CA LEU A 678 3.01 -23.82 -5.64
C LEU A 678 3.64 -22.52 -5.18
N SER A 679 4.82 -22.23 -5.69
CA SER A 679 5.60 -21.05 -5.35
C SER A 679 4.76 -19.83 -5.71
N SER A 680 4.34 -19.76 -6.98
CA SER A 680 3.33 -18.82 -7.43
C SER A 680 2.72 -19.14 -8.80
N ILE A 681 1.42 -18.87 -8.97
CA ILE A 681 0.72 -18.87 -10.26
C ILE A 681 0.43 -17.41 -10.65
N GLY A 682 0.74 -17.05 -11.89
CA GLY A 682 0.43 -15.73 -12.44
C GLY A 682 -0.47 -15.88 -13.64
N VAL A 683 -1.58 -15.15 -13.68
CA VAL A 683 -2.50 -15.10 -14.82
C VAL A 683 -2.53 -13.66 -15.32
N LYS A 684 -2.04 -13.44 -16.54
CA LYS A 684 -2.17 -12.16 -17.23
C LYS A 684 -3.31 -12.28 -18.22
N PHE A 685 -4.29 -11.40 -18.11
CA PHE A 685 -5.33 -11.34 -19.14
C PHE A 685 -4.77 -10.59 -20.34
N VAL A 686 -4.95 -11.16 -21.53
CA VAL A 686 -4.49 -10.59 -22.80
C VAL A 686 -5.62 -10.54 -23.83
N GLY A 687 -5.59 -9.54 -24.70
CA GLY A 687 -6.56 -9.36 -25.78
C GLY A 687 -6.18 -10.19 -26.98
N THR A 688 -7.04 -10.20 -27.99
CA THR A 688 -6.80 -10.94 -29.24
C THR A 688 -5.58 -10.45 -30.03
N SER A 689 -5.10 -9.24 -29.77
CA SER A 689 -3.94 -8.62 -30.43
C SER A 689 -2.85 -8.11 -29.46
N ALA A 690 -2.95 -8.44 -28.17
CA ALA A 690 -2.02 -7.93 -27.15
C ALA A 690 -0.75 -8.78 -27.06
N ALA A 691 0.40 -8.12 -26.84
CA ALA A 691 1.65 -8.79 -26.59
C ALA A 691 1.58 -9.65 -25.30
N THR A 692 1.85 -10.93 -25.46
CA THR A 692 1.97 -11.90 -24.37
C THR A 692 3.20 -11.63 -23.53
N MET A 693 3.17 -11.98 -22.25
CA MET A 693 4.40 -12.07 -21.45
C MET A 693 5.29 -13.15 -22.03
N ALA A 694 6.57 -12.84 -22.21
CA ALA A 694 7.56 -13.86 -22.57
C ALA A 694 7.85 -14.78 -21.37
N ALA A 695 8.36 -15.98 -21.63
CA ALA A 695 8.60 -16.98 -20.59
C ALA A 695 9.63 -16.51 -19.53
N ASP A 696 10.63 -15.75 -19.97
CA ASP A 696 11.73 -15.18 -19.19
C ASP A 696 11.41 -13.80 -18.58
N GLU A 697 10.23 -13.25 -18.86
CA GLU A 697 9.84 -11.93 -18.41
C GLU A 697 9.34 -11.94 -16.96
N SER A 698 10.01 -11.18 -16.09
CA SER A 698 9.70 -11.10 -14.66
C SER A 698 8.78 -9.92 -14.34
N ALA A 699 7.67 -10.18 -13.64
CA ALA A 699 6.74 -9.15 -13.18
C ALA A 699 5.94 -9.57 -11.93
N GLY A 700 5.28 -8.61 -11.28
CA GLY A 700 4.40 -8.80 -10.12
C GLY A 700 4.98 -8.25 -8.80
N VAL A 701 4.13 -8.09 -7.78
CA VAL A 701 4.51 -7.73 -6.39
C VAL A 701 5.48 -8.74 -5.81
N VAL A 702 5.27 -10.02 -6.13
CA VAL A 702 6.28 -11.07 -5.96
C VAL A 702 6.86 -11.35 -7.35
N PRO A 703 8.05 -10.83 -7.70
CA PRO A 703 8.55 -10.95 -9.06
C PRO A 703 8.65 -12.42 -9.50
N LYS A 704 7.95 -12.79 -10.58
CA LYS A 704 7.98 -14.14 -11.16
C LYS A 704 8.10 -14.12 -12.67
N THR A 705 8.72 -15.17 -13.20
CA THR A 705 8.74 -15.55 -14.61
C THR A 705 7.60 -16.53 -14.92
N HIS A 706 7.29 -16.81 -16.20
CA HIS A 706 6.20 -17.71 -16.63
C HIS A 706 4.78 -17.27 -16.20
N TRP A 707 4.29 -16.19 -16.82
CA TRP A 707 2.89 -15.77 -16.70
C TRP A 707 1.97 -16.53 -17.65
N ASN A 708 0.84 -17.02 -17.15
CA ASN A 708 -0.19 -17.66 -17.96
C ASN A 708 -0.96 -16.57 -18.75
N ASN A 709 -0.81 -16.56 -20.07
CA ASN A 709 -1.47 -15.59 -20.94
C ASN A 709 -2.92 -16.02 -21.24
N ALA A 710 -3.87 -15.43 -20.52
CA ALA A 710 -5.30 -15.69 -20.62
C ALA A 710 -5.95 -14.82 -21.70
N ALA A 711 -6.07 -15.35 -22.92
CA ALA A 711 -6.54 -14.61 -24.08
C ALA A 711 -8.07 -14.54 -24.23
N GLY A 712 -8.61 -13.34 -24.43
CA GLY A 712 -10.02 -13.08 -24.78
C GLY A 712 -10.86 -12.50 -23.64
N GLY A 713 -12.04 -11.95 -23.97
CA GLY A 713 -12.93 -11.30 -22.99
C GLY A 713 -13.77 -12.27 -22.14
N ALA A 714 -13.93 -13.52 -22.58
CA ALA A 714 -14.58 -14.57 -21.81
C ALA A 714 -14.03 -15.93 -22.22
N ARG A 715 -14.02 -16.86 -21.28
CA ARG A 715 -13.60 -18.24 -21.50
C ARG A 715 -14.36 -19.17 -20.54
N SER A 716 -15.20 -20.02 -21.10
CA SER A 716 -15.94 -21.05 -20.38
C SER A 716 -15.18 -22.39 -20.27
N THR A 717 -14.29 -22.69 -21.22
CA THR A 717 -13.41 -23.87 -21.15
C THR A 717 -12.21 -23.58 -20.24
N PRO A 718 -11.98 -24.35 -19.15
CA PRO A 718 -10.86 -24.07 -18.25
C PRO A 718 -9.50 -23.97 -18.97
N LEU A 719 -8.74 -22.91 -18.68
CA LEU A 719 -7.34 -22.80 -19.09
C LEU A 719 -6.47 -23.43 -18.01
N ALA A 720 -5.73 -24.49 -18.34
CA ALA A 720 -4.75 -25.09 -17.43
C ALA A 720 -3.62 -24.10 -17.13
N LEU A 721 -3.20 -24.03 -15.85
CA LEU A 721 -2.20 -23.09 -15.38
C LEU A 721 -0.86 -23.78 -15.13
N VAL A 722 0.22 -23.07 -15.41
CA VAL A 722 1.59 -23.43 -14.98
C VAL A 722 2.05 -22.55 -13.81
N ASP A 723 2.97 -23.07 -13.00
CA ASP A 723 3.61 -22.32 -11.90
C ASP A 723 4.74 -21.39 -12.40
N ASP A 724 5.53 -20.80 -11.49
CA ASP A 724 6.63 -19.89 -11.86
C ASP A 724 7.87 -20.57 -12.44
N ALA A 725 8.00 -21.88 -12.25
CA ALA A 725 8.99 -22.71 -12.92
C ALA A 725 8.52 -23.17 -14.32
N GLY A 726 7.27 -22.84 -14.69
CA GLY A 726 6.65 -23.28 -15.94
C GLY A 726 6.14 -24.72 -15.89
N ALA A 727 6.09 -25.34 -14.71
CA ALA A 727 5.59 -26.71 -14.56
C ALA A 727 4.06 -26.72 -14.54
N THR A 728 3.46 -27.72 -15.18
CA THR A 728 2.02 -27.91 -15.26
C THR A 728 1.42 -28.13 -13.87
N THR A 729 0.35 -27.40 -13.55
CA THR A 729 -0.36 -27.51 -12.26
C THR A 729 -1.72 -28.20 -12.43
N THR A 730 -2.35 -28.58 -11.33
CA THR A 730 -3.76 -29.00 -11.30
C THR A 730 -4.74 -27.83 -11.42
N ALA A 731 -4.26 -26.60 -11.32
CA ALA A 731 -5.09 -25.42 -11.31
C ALA A 731 -5.53 -25.01 -12.72
N SER A 732 -6.71 -24.44 -12.80
CA SER A 732 -7.27 -23.90 -14.04
C SER A 732 -8.04 -22.62 -13.78
N VAL A 733 -8.19 -21.79 -14.83
CA VAL A 733 -8.95 -20.53 -14.76
C VAL A 733 -10.00 -20.42 -15.86
N THR A 734 -11.16 -19.90 -15.51
CA THR A 734 -12.24 -19.45 -16.40
C THR A 734 -12.64 -18.03 -16.06
N TRP A 735 -13.15 -17.26 -17.02
CA TRP A 735 -13.59 -15.88 -16.75
C TRP A 735 -14.70 -15.43 -17.69
N THR A 736 -15.44 -14.43 -17.25
CA THR A 736 -16.47 -13.76 -18.06
C THR A 736 -16.39 -12.26 -17.81
N ALA A 737 -16.19 -11.50 -18.88
CA ALA A 737 -16.31 -10.05 -18.93
C ALA A 737 -17.17 -9.66 -20.16
N ASN A 738 -17.81 -8.49 -20.14
CA ASN A 738 -18.78 -8.08 -21.16
C ASN A 738 -18.38 -6.85 -21.97
N ASN A 739 -17.15 -6.33 -21.81
CA ASN A 739 -16.68 -5.18 -22.57
C ASN A 739 -15.22 -5.32 -23.03
N GLY A 740 -14.88 -4.50 -24.04
CA GLY A 740 -13.70 -4.59 -24.88
C GLY A 740 -12.35 -4.37 -24.21
N TRP A 741 -11.33 -4.82 -24.94
CA TRP A 741 -9.92 -4.75 -24.61
C TRP A 741 -9.36 -3.34 -24.83
N MET A 742 -8.66 -2.75 -23.85
CA MET A 742 -7.98 -1.46 -23.99
C MET A 742 -6.53 -1.56 -23.53
N THR A 743 -5.57 -0.94 -24.22
CA THR A 743 -4.14 -1.00 -23.87
C THR A 743 -3.56 0.41 -23.70
N PRO A 744 -3.86 1.11 -22.59
CA PRO A 744 -3.41 2.49 -22.38
C PRO A 744 -1.93 2.60 -22.01
N ILE A 745 -1.32 1.50 -21.54
CA ILE A 745 0.08 1.47 -21.08
C ILE A 745 1.00 1.07 -22.24
N ALA A 746 2.17 1.72 -22.31
CA ALA A 746 3.20 1.44 -23.29
C ALA A 746 3.69 -0.01 -23.19
N ASP A 747 4.00 -0.63 -24.33
CA ASP A 747 4.52 -2.00 -24.36
C ASP A 747 5.99 -2.03 -23.94
N GLN A 748 6.23 -2.33 -22.67
CA GLN A 748 7.57 -2.49 -22.12
C GLN A 748 7.63 -3.73 -21.23
N ALA A 749 8.67 -4.53 -21.39
CA ALA A 749 8.83 -5.78 -20.64
C ALA A 749 8.77 -5.57 -19.11
N GLY A 750 8.29 -6.59 -18.40
CA GLY A 750 8.13 -6.62 -16.95
C GLY A 750 6.78 -6.07 -16.50
N ASN A 751 6.78 -5.27 -15.44
CA ASN A 751 5.56 -4.79 -14.80
C ASN A 751 4.65 -3.97 -15.73
N ALA A 752 5.22 -3.18 -16.65
CA ALA A 752 4.45 -2.37 -17.59
C ALA A 752 3.66 -3.25 -18.56
N ARG A 753 4.27 -4.31 -19.10
CA ARG A 753 3.59 -5.29 -19.96
C ARG A 753 2.57 -6.10 -19.17
N LEU A 754 2.82 -6.44 -17.90
CA LEU A 754 1.83 -7.10 -17.05
C LEU A 754 0.54 -6.28 -16.95
N MET A 755 0.67 -4.96 -16.76
CA MET A 755 -0.46 -4.04 -16.65
C MET A 755 -1.06 -3.65 -18.01
N LYS A 756 -0.45 -4.08 -19.12
CA LYS A 756 -0.93 -3.78 -20.47
C LYS A 756 -2.20 -4.57 -20.81
N GLY A 757 -3.34 -3.94 -20.58
CA GLY A 757 -4.65 -4.48 -20.89
C GLY A 757 -5.35 -5.08 -19.69
N TYR A 758 -6.68 -5.18 -19.78
CA TYR A 758 -7.52 -5.63 -18.69
C TYR A 758 -8.82 -6.26 -19.19
N LEU A 759 -9.35 -7.20 -18.40
CA LEU A 759 -10.75 -7.57 -18.45
C LEU A 759 -11.58 -6.40 -17.93
N ASP A 760 -12.65 -6.05 -18.63
CA ASP A 760 -13.55 -4.98 -18.23
C ASP A 760 -15.01 -5.34 -18.41
N THR A 761 -15.83 -4.78 -17.54
CA THR A 761 -17.27 -4.75 -17.65
C THR A 761 -17.74 -3.31 -17.46
N SER A 762 -18.65 -2.84 -18.31
CA SER A 762 -19.22 -1.49 -18.17
C SER A 762 -20.49 -1.49 -17.31
N SER A 763 -20.80 -0.33 -16.71
CA SER A 763 -22.04 -0.09 -15.97
C SER A 763 -22.14 -0.97 -14.72
N THR A 764 -23.28 -1.62 -14.45
CA THR A 764 -23.52 -2.48 -13.28
C THR A 764 -23.08 -3.94 -13.47
N SER A 765 -22.41 -4.24 -14.58
CA SER A 765 -21.99 -5.61 -14.92
C SER A 765 -20.77 -6.03 -14.11
N VAL A 766 -20.71 -7.30 -13.74
CA VAL A 766 -19.66 -7.86 -12.87
C VAL A 766 -18.70 -8.70 -13.70
N THR A 767 -17.40 -8.40 -13.62
CA THR A 767 -16.36 -9.28 -14.17
C THR A 767 -16.16 -10.43 -13.21
N THR A 768 -16.17 -11.66 -13.71
CA THR A 768 -15.97 -12.86 -12.89
C THR A 768 -14.77 -13.65 -13.37
N VAL A 769 -13.87 -14.03 -12.45
CA VAL A 769 -12.75 -14.92 -12.69
C VAL A 769 -12.81 -16.05 -11.67
N THR A 770 -12.84 -17.30 -12.12
CA THR A 770 -12.88 -18.48 -11.25
C THR A 770 -11.61 -19.29 -11.46
N VAL A 771 -10.88 -19.50 -10.37
CA VAL A 771 -9.71 -20.38 -10.28
C VAL A 771 -10.12 -21.63 -9.50
N ALA A 772 -9.81 -22.81 -10.02
CA ALA A 772 -10.14 -24.09 -9.39
C ALA A 772 -8.97 -25.06 -9.50
N GLY A 773 -8.89 -26.04 -8.59
CA GLY A 773 -7.85 -27.08 -8.62
C GLY A 773 -6.50 -26.64 -8.07
N LEU A 774 -6.46 -25.59 -7.25
CA LEU A 774 -5.29 -25.30 -6.42
C LEU A 774 -5.10 -26.45 -5.42
N PRO A 775 -3.86 -26.88 -5.13
CA PRO A 775 -3.56 -27.72 -3.98
C PRO A 775 -4.15 -27.10 -2.70
N PRO A 776 -4.69 -27.89 -1.77
CA PRO A 776 -5.18 -27.36 -0.49
C PRO A 776 -4.07 -26.60 0.25
N GLY A 777 -4.32 -25.32 0.56
CA GLY A 777 -3.31 -24.47 1.20
C GLY A 777 -3.75 -23.03 1.37
N ALA A 778 -2.91 -22.27 2.09
CA ALA A 778 -3.08 -20.83 2.25
C ALA A 778 -2.36 -20.06 1.15
N TYR A 779 -3.07 -19.16 0.48
CA TYR A 779 -2.56 -18.38 -0.64
C TYR A 779 -2.85 -16.89 -0.47
N ASP A 780 -1.87 -16.06 -0.83
CA ASP A 780 -2.07 -14.64 -1.07
C ASP A 780 -2.43 -14.42 -2.54
N VAL A 781 -3.58 -13.78 -2.78
CA VAL A 781 -4.10 -13.47 -4.11
C VAL A 781 -4.01 -11.97 -4.34
N TYR A 782 -3.09 -11.57 -5.20
CA TYR A 782 -2.91 -10.20 -5.66
C TYR A 782 -3.72 -10.00 -6.94
N VAL A 783 -4.63 -9.02 -6.93
CA VAL A 783 -5.42 -8.63 -8.10
C VAL A 783 -4.92 -7.28 -8.57
N TYR A 784 -4.37 -7.24 -9.77
CA TYR A 784 -3.82 -6.05 -10.39
C TYR A 784 -4.89 -5.35 -11.21
N ALA A 785 -5.01 -4.04 -10.99
CA ALA A 785 -6.06 -3.24 -11.57
C ALA A 785 -5.55 -1.83 -11.88
N ASP A 786 -5.62 -1.47 -13.16
CA ASP A 786 -5.40 -0.12 -13.65
C ASP A 786 -6.10 0.02 -15.01
N GLY A 787 -7.00 0.99 -15.14
CA GLY A 787 -7.82 1.18 -16.33
C GLY A 787 -7.42 2.40 -17.16
N ASP A 788 -7.99 2.55 -18.36
CA ASP A 788 -7.90 3.84 -19.10
C ASP A 788 -8.83 4.87 -18.44
N ASN A 789 -8.42 5.40 -17.29
CA ASN A 789 -9.18 6.33 -16.46
C ASN A 789 -9.22 7.75 -17.08
N ARG A 790 -8.25 8.10 -17.95
CA ARG A 790 -8.13 9.44 -18.57
C ARG A 790 -8.30 10.52 -17.52
N VAL A 791 -9.16 11.52 -17.75
CA VAL A 791 -9.44 12.58 -16.79
C VAL A 791 -10.44 12.19 -15.69
N TYR A 792 -10.79 10.91 -15.54
CA TYR A 792 -11.84 10.45 -14.63
C TYR A 792 -11.29 9.58 -13.51
N THR A 793 -11.64 9.89 -12.27
CA THR A 793 -11.45 8.97 -11.14
C THR A 793 -12.54 7.91 -11.16
N ARG A 794 -12.17 6.64 -10.97
CA ARG A 794 -13.06 5.48 -10.89
C ARG A 794 -12.79 4.66 -9.64
N THR A 795 -13.81 4.01 -9.09
CA THR A 795 -13.66 3.04 -8.01
C THR A 795 -14.27 1.70 -8.41
N ALA A 796 -13.70 0.62 -7.88
CA ALA A 796 -14.18 -0.74 -8.08
C ALA A 796 -14.06 -1.55 -6.80
N ALA A 797 -15.03 -2.43 -6.57
CA ALA A 797 -15.06 -3.36 -5.46
C ALA A 797 -14.67 -4.75 -5.96
N TYR A 798 -13.56 -5.28 -5.44
CA TYR A 798 -13.06 -6.62 -5.72
C TYR A 798 -13.45 -7.53 -4.57
N ARG A 799 -14.09 -8.64 -4.87
CA ARG A 799 -14.58 -9.58 -3.85
C ARG A 799 -14.20 -10.99 -4.22
N ILE A 800 -13.61 -11.71 -3.27
CA ILE A 800 -13.33 -13.15 -3.42
C ILE A 800 -14.35 -13.95 -2.63
N ILE A 801 -14.90 -14.98 -3.27
CA ILE A 801 -15.84 -15.96 -2.71
C ILE A 801 -15.42 -17.39 -3.08
N GLY A 802 -15.83 -18.37 -2.29
CA GLY A 802 -15.55 -19.79 -2.57
C GLY A 802 -15.83 -20.66 -1.35
N THR A 803 -15.92 -21.98 -1.57
CA THR A 803 -15.99 -22.95 -0.48
C THR A 803 -14.72 -22.86 0.38
N GLY A 804 -14.90 -22.66 1.69
CA GLY A 804 -13.77 -22.50 2.63
C GLY A 804 -13.07 -21.14 2.59
N VAL A 805 -13.52 -20.20 1.75
CA VAL A 805 -12.96 -18.83 1.68
C VAL A 805 -13.80 -17.86 2.50
N THR A 806 -13.17 -17.14 3.44
CA THR A 806 -13.80 -15.99 4.10
C THR A 806 -14.06 -14.90 3.07
N THR A 807 -15.35 -14.64 2.79
CA THR A 807 -15.74 -13.62 1.80
C THR A 807 -15.23 -12.25 2.24
N THR A 808 -14.36 -11.68 1.42
CA THR A 808 -13.71 -10.39 1.69
C THR A 808 -13.88 -9.49 0.48
N THR A 809 -14.19 -8.21 0.72
CA THR A 809 -14.31 -7.18 -0.31
C THR A 809 -13.27 -6.10 -0.07
N MET A 810 -12.49 -5.76 -1.10
CA MET A 810 -11.50 -4.70 -1.10
C MET A 810 -11.88 -3.67 -2.16
N ASN A 811 -11.83 -2.39 -1.81
CA ASN A 811 -12.10 -1.30 -2.74
C ASN A 811 -10.79 -0.74 -3.28
N LEU A 812 -10.76 -0.45 -4.57
CA LEU A 812 -9.66 0.24 -5.22
C LEU A 812 -10.19 1.49 -5.94
N THR A 813 -9.47 2.59 -5.79
CA THR A 813 -9.69 3.88 -6.42
C THR A 813 -8.56 4.10 -7.41
N ASP A 814 -8.94 4.24 -8.67
CA ASP A 814 -8.09 4.54 -9.82
C ASP A 814 -8.21 6.05 -10.15
N PRO A 815 -7.26 6.91 -9.73
CA PRO A 815 -7.38 8.36 -9.82
C PRO A 815 -7.25 8.92 -11.24
N ALA A 816 -8.00 9.99 -11.55
CA ALA A 816 -7.85 10.69 -12.83
C ALA A 816 -6.39 11.02 -13.20
N ASN A 817 -6.05 10.79 -14.47
CA ASN A 817 -4.79 11.04 -15.15
C ASN A 817 -3.62 10.24 -14.58
N THR A 818 -3.90 9.09 -13.98
CA THR A 818 -2.87 8.18 -13.50
C THR A 818 -2.88 6.93 -14.34
N ASN A 819 -1.73 6.58 -14.91
CA ASN A 819 -1.48 5.26 -15.48
C ASN A 819 -0.41 4.59 -14.62
N PHE A 820 -0.32 3.28 -14.73
CA PHE A 820 0.71 2.49 -14.08
C PHE A 820 2.11 3.05 -14.33
N SER A 821 2.78 3.43 -13.25
CA SER A 821 4.10 4.10 -13.29
C SER A 821 5.28 3.13 -13.40
N GLY A 822 5.03 1.82 -13.41
CA GLY A 822 6.06 0.77 -13.31
C GLY A 822 6.18 0.15 -11.91
N ALA A 823 5.62 0.80 -10.88
CA ALA A 823 5.66 0.36 -9.49
C ALA A 823 4.27 -0.05 -8.97
N PHE A 824 4.20 -1.16 -8.24
CA PHE A 824 2.97 -1.61 -7.60
C PHE A 824 2.75 -0.91 -6.25
N THR A 825 1.53 -0.43 -6.03
CA THR A 825 1.08 0.25 -4.82
C THR A 825 -0.23 -0.40 -4.38
N GLN A 826 -0.26 -0.93 -3.15
CA GLN A 826 -1.45 -1.58 -2.61
C GLN A 826 -2.55 -0.55 -2.33
N ALA A 827 -3.78 -0.83 -2.73
CA ALA A 827 -4.93 -0.10 -2.25
C ALA A 827 -5.16 -0.43 -0.77
N THR A 828 -5.01 0.58 0.09
CA THR A 828 -5.30 0.48 1.54
C THR A 828 -6.75 0.85 1.83
N ASP A 829 -7.32 0.27 2.89
CA ASP A 829 -8.71 0.46 3.35
C ASP A 829 -9.15 1.93 3.52
N THR A 830 -8.24 2.84 3.86
CA THR A 830 -8.56 4.22 4.28
C THR A 830 -8.75 5.18 3.10
N ALA A 831 -8.20 4.88 1.92
CA ALA A 831 -8.31 5.73 0.72
C ALA A 831 -8.61 4.95 -0.58
N GLY A 832 -8.37 3.63 -0.61
CA GLY A 832 -8.52 2.78 -1.79
C GLY A 832 -7.53 3.08 -2.92
N ILE A 833 -6.69 4.11 -2.83
CA ILE A 833 -5.79 4.50 -3.92
C ILE A 833 -4.66 3.48 -4.06
N GLY A 834 -4.54 2.87 -5.23
CA GLY A 834 -3.52 1.87 -5.54
C GLY A 834 -3.77 1.21 -6.89
N ASN A 835 -2.91 0.28 -7.27
CA ASN A 835 -3.02 -0.47 -8.53
C ASN A 835 -3.04 -2.00 -8.33
N TYR A 836 -3.16 -2.44 -7.07
CA TYR A 836 -3.55 -3.80 -6.74
C TYR A 836 -4.26 -3.89 -5.38
N VAL A 837 -5.04 -4.95 -5.20
CA VAL A 837 -5.56 -5.40 -3.89
C VAL A 837 -5.03 -6.79 -3.55
N LYS A 838 -4.94 -7.10 -2.26
CA LYS A 838 -4.48 -8.40 -1.75
C LYS A 838 -5.58 -9.07 -0.95
N PHE A 839 -5.81 -10.34 -1.22
CA PHE A 839 -6.65 -11.23 -0.42
C PHE A 839 -5.80 -12.38 0.12
N THR A 840 -6.22 -12.96 1.24
CA THR A 840 -5.64 -14.22 1.74
C THR A 840 -6.76 -15.25 1.78
N ILE A 841 -6.53 -16.41 1.14
CA ILE A 841 -7.49 -17.51 1.08
C ILE A 841 -6.86 -18.77 1.68
N ASN A 842 -7.70 -19.70 2.14
CA ASN A 842 -7.28 -21.06 2.49
C ASN A 842 -8.27 -22.04 1.85
N SER A 843 -8.05 -22.33 0.56
CA SER A 843 -8.99 -23.10 -0.27
C SER A 843 -8.28 -23.67 -1.50
N ASP A 844 -8.90 -24.67 -2.13
CA ASP A 844 -8.49 -25.29 -3.39
C ASP A 844 -8.99 -24.53 -4.64
N GLY A 845 -9.66 -23.40 -4.44
CA GLY A 845 -10.14 -22.54 -5.51
C GLY A 845 -10.83 -21.29 -4.98
N PHE A 846 -11.15 -20.37 -5.89
CA PHE A 846 -11.89 -19.15 -5.57
C PHE A 846 -12.55 -18.55 -6.81
N THR A 847 -13.59 -17.77 -6.59
CA THR A 847 -14.18 -16.87 -7.57
C THR A 847 -13.95 -15.42 -7.15
N LEU A 848 -13.26 -14.67 -7.99
CA LEU A 848 -13.09 -13.23 -7.91
C LEU A 848 -14.21 -12.55 -8.72
N THR A 849 -14.90 -11.61 -8.09
CA THR A 849 -15.84 -10.69 -8.74
C THR A 849 -15.32 -9.26 -8.65
N ALA A 850 -15.27 -8.54 -9.77
CA ALA A 850 -15.00 -7.11 -9.80
C ALA A 850 -16.27 -6.36 -10.21
N THR A 851 -16.73 -5.49 -9.33
CA THR A 851 -17.97 -4.71 -9.48
C THR A 851 -17.63 -3.23 -9.58
N PRO A 852 -18.07 -2.52 -10.63
CA PRO A 852 -17.86 -1.08 -10.72
C PRO A 852 -18.53 -0.31 -9.57
N GLY A 853 -17.80 0.65 -9.01
CA GLY A 853 -18.26 1.52 -7.92
C GLY A 853 -18.73 2.88 -8.44
N THR A 854 -18.10 3.95 -7.97
CA THR A 854 -18.33 5.34 -8.39
C THR A 854 -17.38 5.76 -9.51
N SER A 855 -17.80 6.71 -10.34
CA SER A 855 -16.96 7.37 -11.32
C SER A 855 -17.32 8.85 -11.40
N THR A 856 -16.33 9.68 -11.76
CA THR A 856 -16.53 11.10 -12.09
C THR A 856 -17.20 11.31 -13.46
N ASN A 857 -17.46 10.25 -14.21
CA ASN A 857 -18.33 10.23 -15.39
C ASN A 857 -19.38 9.10 -15.32
N THR A 858 -20.20 8.97 -16.36
CA THR A 858 -21.21 7.89 -16.48
C THR A 858 -20.60 6.52 -16.82
N GLY A 859 -19.31 6.45 -17.11
CA GLY A 859 -18.59 5.23 -17.49
C GLY A 859 -18.00 4.51 -16.29
N LEU A 860 -18.83 3.73 -15.60
CA LEU A 860 -18.40 2.81 -14.54
C LEU A 860 -17.62 1.62 -15.14
N ARG A 861 -16.48 1.27 -14.54
CA ARG A 861 -15.59 0.18 -14.95
C ARG A 861 -14.94 -0.48 -13.73
N ALA A 862 -14.53 -1.73 -13.89
CA ALA A 862 -13.84 -2.50 -12.85
C ALA A 862 -12.76 -3.39 -13.48
N PRO A 863 -11.59 -2.82 -13.80
CA PRO A 863 -10.56 -3.52 -14.57
C PRO A 863 -9.92 -4.65 -13.76
N ILE A 864 -9.59 -5.76 -14.42
CA ILE A 864 -8.65 -6.78 -13.92
C ILE A 864 -7.57 -6.99 -14.98
N ASN A 865 -6.35 -6.52 -14.71
CA ASN A 865 -5.21 -6.66 -15.63
C ASN A 865 -4.57 -8.04 -15.47
N ALA A 866 -4.36 -8.45 -14.21
CA ALA A 866 -3.72 -9.72 -13.89
C ALA A 866 -4.11 -10.20 -12.48
N ILE A 867 -3.86 -11.48 -12.21
CA ILE A 867 -3.97 -12.09 -10.89
C ILE A 867 -2.67 -12.84 -10.61
N GLN A 868 -2.16 -12.71 -9.39
CA GLN A 868 -1.04 -13.51 -8.90
C GLN A 868 -1.43 -14.23 -7.61
N ILE A 869 -1.20 -15.53 -7.56
CA ILE A 869 -1.52 -16.42 -6.44
C ILE A 869 -0.19 -16.93 -5.91
N VAL A 870 0.12 -16.63 -4.65
CA VAL A 870 1.42 -16.95 -4.02
C VAL A 870 1.14 -17.82 -2.80
N SER A 871 1.83 -18.96 -2.68
CA SER A 871 1.72 -19.78 -1.46
C SER A 871 2.29 -19.02 -0.26
N VAL A 872 1.55 -19.04 0.85
CA VAL A 872 1.96 -18.36 2.09
C VAL A 872 3.02 -19.15 2.87
N SER A 873 3.44 -20.34 2.38
CA SER A 873 4.53 -21.22 2.90
C SER A 873 4.69 -21.21 4.43
N ARG A 874 4.10 -22.21 5.10
CA ARG A 874 4.25 -22.45 6.56
C ARG A 874 5.66 -22.85 6.96
#